data_AF-A0A850DHP1-F1
#
_entry.id   AF-A0A850DHP1-F1
#
_cell.length_a   1.000
_cell.length_b   1.000
_cell.length_c   1.000
_cell.angle_alpha   90.00
_cell.angle_beta   90.00
_cell.angle_gamma   90.00
#
_symmetry.space_group_name_H-M   'P 1'
#
loop_
_entity.id
_entity.type
_entity.pdbx_description
1 polymer ?
#
loop_
_entity_poly.entity_id
_entity_poly.type
_entity_poly.pdbx_seq_one_letter_code
_entity_poly.pdbx_strand_id
1 'polypeptide(L)'
;MTRPSTARRRARPEAKELWFRDPAPLLPRMAARRLVHTRTRRRALWFAIAVVALLVLPAVLGAVATANARTGASGSSTIDALGWMNIHDTSGVPLSDYVFATGGESVLHPGKTAVALLLGVEFTGYMVLVTSAIWIIGYALSFAWLDMFGHALTGVAHSLTGAIATPLMFAAAAAIGAVFVGWFIVRGYHAKAIAQVATMIGVAVVGAVFLADPLADVLSSDGLLAQGRNVGISIAAGVNGDDRPDPSGLIGALSADLADNFARKPVQVWNFGHVVDDSLSCRNAWSMSVRSGDDSAVKANMRACGDDNARYRAEHPSLGQAGTGFVLLVSALVLLAFAAYLAGKVMRTALDSIFHALLAIFGFAAGGYIYGPTQTFLVRNIVDSVVAAGRMAAYTVFLGVYVLFLGNVFEQAEGRILAVLVIGAVVEVVAITQLRLLSASLSAGNEWLANRMGLALQAAGSKPGGGQALGMGSAGAGGHAHGVGALAALGAISTVSGSPAIGHLFGRKDPLSPGSMEAWDLLLNQHGVWGMPWFAGPRGAYPRSFLGQMQFAHHARRGVAGYGRVNTMRGGGGAIVSMMEVGADLRDLRSGLVGAEFDDEAVMMHLEQSFGLVEENARDIVLSNKHLGRVVAATRRVDSQMYQVAKGEPGANVQETAADIVALQASAFRLRRSLPGAITLDEPHLRHVESYMRAPKKPWIENLQQVISGAPGTHNPLAHIDQGDAERMLEWIKITHAADIKTAADNLIANPLDQQLVADMRNAVSAATNTHNWITGDSTDDRTHLAPSRRSLDPLPHWGSRLHAVATLLQ
;
A
#
# COMPACT_ATOMS: atom_id res chain seq x y z
N MET A 1 -60.21 3.04 -3.71
CA MET A 1 -59.47 1.99 -2.97
C MET A 1 -58.30 1.62 -3.86
N THR A 2 -57.02 1.89 -3.62
CA THR A 2 -56.19 2.21 -2.44
C THR A 2 -55.28 3.42 -2.78
N ARG A 3 -54.95 4.26 -1.78
CA ARG A 3 -54.15 5.50 -1.94
C ARG A 3 -52.64 5.28 -1.68
N PRO A 4 -51.76 6.23 -2.10
CA PRO A 4 -50.34 6.03 -2.43
C PRO A 4 -49.38 6.57 -1.36
N SER A 5 -48.05 6.47 -1.58
CA SER A 5 -47.09 7.32 -0.86
C SER A 5 -46.05 7.95 -1.80
N THR A 6 -46.09 9.27 -1.84
CA THR A 6 -45.13 10.23 -2.39
C THR A 6 -44.40 10.91 -1.23
N ALA A 7 -43.12 11.26 -1.38
CA ALA A 7 -42.52 12.33 -0.56
C ALA A 7 -41.23 12.90 -1.16
N ARG A 8 -41.38 13.99 -1.94
CA ARG A 8 -40.41 15.08 -2.07
C ARG A 8 -40.31 15.85 -0.75
N ARG A 9 -39.10 16.26 -0.32
CA ARG A 9 -38.85 17.48 0.49
C ARG A 9 -37.49 18.05 0.12
N ARG A 10 -37.44 19.14 -0.67
CA ARG A 10 -37.27 20.55 -0.26
C ARG A 10 -36.03 20.81 0.60
N ALA A 11 -34.97 21.27 -0.07
CA ALA A 11 -33.89 22.06 0.49
C ALA A 11 -34.26 23.55 0.47
N ARG A 12 -33.83 24.31 1.50
CA ARG A 12 -33.33 25.71 1.42
C ARG A 12 -32.88 26.22 2.82
N PRO A 13 -32.11 27.33 2.90
CA PRO A 13 -30.75 27.36 3.47
C PRO A 13 -30.56 28.40 4.60
N GLU A 14 -29.35 28.49 5.17
CA GLU A 14 -28.65 29.64 5.79
C GLU A 14 -27.55 29.08 6.72
N ALA A 15 -26.24 29.22 6.44
CA ALA A 15 -25.36 30.40 6.40
C ALA A 15 -24.86 30.86 7.78
N LYS A 16 -23.55 30.62 7.98
CA LYS A 16 -22.54 31.43 8.67
C LYS A 16 -22.41 31.37 10.20
N GLU A 17 -21.12 31.52 10.58
CA GLU A 17 -20.56 31.95 11.87
C GLU A 17 -20.44 30.91 13.00
N LEU A 18 -19.20 30.52 13.31
CA LEU A 18 -18.47 31.01 14.50
C LEU A 18 -17.15 30.24 14.69
N TRP A 19 -16.05 30.93 14.36
CA TRP A 19 -14.76 30.71 15.00
C TRP A 19 -14.84 31.25 16.45
N PHE A 20 -14.14 30.58 17.38
CA PHE A 20 -13.91 30.93 18.79
C PHE A 20 -15.03 30.70 19.82
N ARG A 21 -15.00 29.51 20.47
CA ARG A 21 -14.92 29.34 21.94
C ARG A 21 -15.03 27.85 22.36
N ASP A 22 -14.04 27.36 23.10
CA ASP A 22 -14.24 26.34 24.14
C ASP A 22 -14.76 27.05 25.43
N PRO A 23 -15.51 26.41 26.36
CA PRO A 23 -15.38 25.01 26.80
C PRO A 23 -16.70 24.20 26.90
N ALA A 24 -16.55 22.88 27.09
CA ALA A 24 -17.57 21.90 27.50
C ALA A 24 -18.43 22.37 28.71
N PRO A 25 -19.62 21.81 29.03
CA PRO A 25 -20.06 20.42 28.74
C PRO A 25 -21.53 20.27 28.28
N LEU A 26 -21.80 19.26 27.43
CA LEU A 26 -23.10 18.55 27.35
C LEU A 26 -22.97 17.34 26.39
N LEU A 27 -22.23 16.34 26.86
CA LEU A 27 -22.49 14.93 26.54
C LEU A 27 -23.89 14.59 27.11
N PRO A 28 -24.75 13.78 26.45
CA PRO A 28 -24.37 12.42 26.03
C PRO A 28 -25.10 11.82 24.80
N ARG A 29 -25.83 12.58 23.97
CA ARG A 29 -26.69 11.97 22.91
C ARG A 29 -26.18 12.05 21.48
N MET A 30 -25.23 12.94 21.18
CA MET A 30 -24.62 13.04 19.84
C MET A 30 -23.35 12.20 19.67
N ALA A 31 -22.82 11.62 20.77
CA ALA A 31 -21.67 10.73 20.73
C ALA A 31 -22.00 9.37 20.07
N ALA A 32 -23.22 8.85 20.22
CA ALA A 32 -23.56 7.50 19.75
C ALA A 32 -23.59 7.35 18.22
N ARG A 33 -23.81 8.42 17.45
CA ARG A 33 -23.95 8.35 15.98
C ARG A 33 -22.72 8.78 15.17
N ARG A 34 -21.67 9.31 15.82
CA ARG A 34 -20.36 9.57 15.19
C ARG A 34 -19.32 8.47 15.47
N LEU A 35 -19.76 7.27 15.86
CA LEU A 35 -18.85 6.21 16.32
C LEU A 35 -18.32 5.25 15.24
N VAL A 36 -18.81 5.29 13.99
CA VAL A 36 -18.64 4.15 13.05
C VAL A 36 -17.66 4.38 11.88
N HIS A 37 -17.16 5.59 11.62
CA HIS A 37 -16.57 5.89 10.30
C HIS A 37 -15.06 6.11 10.15
N THR A 38 -14.21 6.04 11.18
CA THR A 38 -12.75 6.21 11.02
C THR A 38 -11.96 4.89 11.16
N ARG A 39 -11.12 4.56 10.15
CA ARG A 39 -10.26 3.35 10.10
C ARG A 39 -9.35 3.19 11.33
N THR A 40 -8.90 4.31 11.90
CA THR A 40 -8.10 4.37 13.13
C THR A 40 -8.89 3.98 14.38
N ARG A 41 -10.20 4.31 14.46
CA ARG A 41 -11.04 3.92 15.60
C ARG A 41 -11.65 2.53 15.47
N ARG A 42 -11.78 1.95 14.27
CA ARG A 42 -12.02 0.49 14.13
C ARG A 42 -10.84 -0.32 14.64
N ARG A 43 -9.61 0.13 14.37
CA ARG A 43 -8.41 -0.48 14.97
C ARG A 43 -8.41 -0.30 16.49
N ALA A 44 -8.78 0.87 17.01
CA ALA A 44 -8.92 1.09 18.44
C ALA A 44 -10.07 0.29 19.08
N LEU A 45 -11.18 0.08 18.36
CA LEU A 45 -12.32 -0.73 18.81
C LEU A 45 -11.95 -2.22 18.79
N TRP A 46 -11.28 -2.72 17.75
CA TRP A 46 -10.75 -4.08 17.73
C TRP A 46 -9.66 -4.29 18.77
N PHE A 47 -8.83 -3.29 19.02
CA PHE A 47 -7.83 -3.31 20.09
C PHE A 47 -8.52 -3.28 21.47
N ALA A 48 -9.55 -2.46 21.66
CA ALA A 48 -10.33 -2.41 22.89
C ALA A 48 -11.17 -3.68 23.11
N ILE A 49 -11.72 -4.28 22.06
CA ILE A 49 -12.41 -5.57 22.11
C ILE A 49 -11.41 -6.69 22.39
N ALA A 50 -10.21 -6.66 21.80
CA ALA A 50 -9.14 -7.60 22.12
C ALA A 50 -8.69 -7.43 23.58
N VAL A 51 -8.45 -6.21 24.05
CA VAL A 51 -8.07 -5.91 25.44
C VAL A 51 -9.19 -6.29 26.42
N VAL A 52 -10.46 -6.04 26.09
CA VAL A 52 -11.61 -6.41 26.93
C VAL A 52 -11.83 -7.92 26.91
N ALA A 53 -11.79 -8.58 25.75
CA ALA A 53 -11.86 -10.04 25.68
C ALA A 53 -10.71 -10.68 26.45
N LEU A 54 -9.52 -10.08 26.43
CA LEU A 54 -8.29 -10.60 27.02
C LEU A 54 -8.09 -10.19 28.49
N LEU A 55 -8.81 -9.18 29.00
CA LEU A 55 -8.93 -8.93 30.45
C LEU A 55 -10.10 -9.69 31.07
N VAL A 56 -11.22 -9.81 30.33
CA VAL A 56 -12.44 -10.46 30.82
C VAL A 56 -12.33 -11.98 30.75
N LEU A 57 -11.67 -12.57 29.75
CA LEU A 57 -11.50 -14.04 29.69
C LEU A 57 -10.64 -14.58 30.84
N PRO A 58 -9.48 -13.99 31.21
CA PRO A 58 -8.72 -14.41 32.39
C PRO A 58 -9.42 -14.07 33.69
N ALA A 59 -10.19 -12.98 33.77
CA ALA A 59 -11.00 -12.67 34.95
C ALA A 59 -12.17 -13.66 35.13
N VAL A 60 -12.80 -14.10 34.03
CA VAL A 60 -13.87 -15.11 34.02
C VAL A 60 -13.31 -16.52 34.25
N LEU A 61 -12.18 -16.87 33.63
CA LEU A 61 -11.47 -18.14 33.88
C LEU A 61 -10.88 -18.19 35.29
N GLY A 62 -10.36 -17.07 35.80
CA GLY A 62 -9.92 -16.92 37.19
C GLY A 62 -11.09 -17.02 38.18
N ALA A 63 -12.25 -16.44 37.85
CA ALA A 63 -13.47 -16.61 38.65
C ALA A 63 -13.94 -18.08 38.66
N VAL A 64 -13.85 -18.80 37.54
CA VAL A 64 -14.19 -20.24 37.45
C VAL A 64 -13.16 -21.10 38.19
N ALA A 65 -11.87 -20.78 38.13
CA ALA A 65 -10.81 -21.45 38.89
C ALA A 65 -11.01 -21.26 40.41
N THR A 66 -11.39 -20.06 40.86
CA THR A 66 -11.72 -19.81 42.28
C THR A 66 -13.05 -20.43 42.73
N ALA A 67 -13.95 -20.76 41.81
CA ALA A 67 -15.24 -21.39 42.13
C ALA A 67 -15.13 -22.91 42.38
N ASN A 68 -14.15 -23.57 41.76
CA ASN A 68 -13.84 -24.99 42.01
C ASN A 68 -12.99 -25.22 43.27
N ALA A 69 -12.48 -24.17 43.92
CA ALA A 69 -11.78 -24.24 45.21
C ALA A 69 -12.72 -24.46 46.40
N ARG A 70 -13.83 -25.20 46.22
CA ARG A 70 -14.59 -25.73 47.35
C ARG A 70 -13.99 -27.07 47.75
N THR A 71 -13.29 -26.99 48.88
CA THR A 71 -12.78 -28.03 49.80
C THR A 71 -11.27 -28.27 49.75
N GLY A 72 -10.52 -27.40 50.46
CA GLY A 72 -9.15 -27.67 50.92
C GLY A 72 -8.13 -26.63 50.47
N ALA A 73 -7.51 -25.93 51.43
CA ALA A 73 -6.39 -24.99 51.27
C ALA A 73 -6.68 -23.67 50.51
N SER A 74 -7.11 -22.66 51.27
CA SER A 74 -7.07 -21.26 50.85
C SER A 74 -5.62 -20.81 50.63
N GLY A 75 -5.20 -20.62 49.37
CA GLY A 75 -3.90 -20.06 49.00
C GLY A 75 -3.17 -20.72 47.84
N SER A 76 -3.56 -21.92 47.41
CA SER A 76 -2.94 -22.57 46.23
C SER A 76 -3.63 -22.13 44.94
N SER A 77 -2.84 -21.60 44.00
CA SER A 77 -3.31 -21.12 42.70
C SER A 77 -2.83 -22.05 41.58
N THR A 78 -3.04 -23.36 41.71
CA THR A 78 -2.77 -24.31 40.61
C THR A 78 -3.76 -24.05 39.47
N ILE A 79 -3.25 -23.88 38.24
CA ILE A 79 -4.07 -23.44 37.10
C ILE A 79 -4.47 -24.66 36.27
N ASP A 80 -5.37 -25.47 36.82
CA ASP A 80 -5.85 -26.73 36.22
C ASP A 80 -6.44 -26.51 34.81
N ALA A 81 -6.99 -25.31 34.55
CA ALA A 81 -7.52 -24.90 33.24
C ALA A 81 -6.47 -24.81 32.11
N LEU A 82 -5.16 -24.82 32.42
CA LEU A 82 -4.07 -24.77 31.44
C LEU A 82 -3.46 -26.15 31.14
N GLY A 83 -3.82 -27.20 31.90
CA GLY A 83 -3.20 -28.52 31.78
C GLY A 83 -3.30 -29.14 30.38
N TRP A 84 -4.35 -28.81 29.62
CA TRP A 84 -4.54 -29.28 28.25
C TRP A 84 -3.50 -28.74 27.25
N MET A 85 -2.83 -27.62 27.56
CA MET A 85 -1.81 -27.03 26.69
C MET A 85 -0.47 -27.77 26.76
N ASN A 86 -0.23 -28.56 27.82
CA ASN A 86 0.93 -29.45 27.98
C ASN A 86 2.33 -28.80 27.78
N ILE A 87 2.48 -27.53 28.17
CA ILE A 87 3.76 -26.79 28.06
C ILE A 87 4.62 -27.06 29.29
N HIS A 88 5.87 -27.46 29.06
CA HIS A 88 6.84 -27.76 30.10
C HIS A 88 8.05 -26.84 29.99
N ASP A 89 8.64 -26.51 31.14
CA ASP A 89 9.94 -25.86 31.21
C ASP A 89 11.09 -26.86 30.97
N THR A 90 12.34 -26.39 30.89
CA THR A 90 13.50 -27.28 30.64
C THR A 90 13.77 -28.28 31.77
N SER A 91 13.21 -28.04 32.96
CA SER A 91 13.26 -28.96 34.11
C SER A 91 12.14 -30.01 34.07
N GLY A 92 11.30 -30.01 33.04
CA GLY A 92 10.17 -30.91 32.89
C GLY A 92 9.06 -30.65 33.91
N VAL A 93 8.91 -29.40 34.38
CA VAL A 93 7.78 -28.99 35.22
C VAL A 93 6.72 -28.38 34.29
N PRO A 94 5.46 -28.85 34.33
CA PRO A 94 4.40 -28.27 33.52
C PRO A 94 4.01 -26.89 34.07
N LEU A 95 3.72 -25.95 33.18
CA LEU A 95 3.37 -24.57 33.54
C LEU A 95 2.03 -24.47 34.29
N SER A 96 1.17 -25.48 34.19
CA SER A 96 -0.09 -25.58 34.95
C SER A 96 0.12 -25.70 36.46
N ASP A 97 1.25 -26.27 36.88
CA ASP A 97 1.55 -26.58 38.28
C ASP A 97 2.19 -25.39 39.01
N TYR A 98 2.53 -24.32 38.27
CA TYR A 98 3.17 -23.14 38.83
C TYR A 98 2.28 -22.49 39.88
N VAL A 99 2.88 -22.20 41.05
CA VAL A 99 2.22 -21.55 42.17
C VAL A 99 2.97 -20.29 42.57
N PHE A 100 2.22 -19.25 42.95
CA PHE A 100 2.78 -18.01 43.49
C PHE A 100 2.75 -18.05 45.01
N ALA A 101 3.94 -17.98 45.62
CA ALA A 101 4.06 -18.22 47.05
C ALA A 101 3.62 -16.99 47.85
N THR A 102 2.57 -17.09 48.66
CA THR A 102 2.09 -15.98 49.50
C THR A 102 1.75 -16.49 50.88
N GLY A 103 2.33 -15.92 51.93
CA GLY A 103 2.12 -16.30 53.33
C GLY A 103 0.70 -16.02 53.89
N GLY A 104 -0.35 -16.20 53.10
CA GLY A 104 -1.74 -15.82 53.35
C GLY A 104 -2.51 -16.65 54.38
N GLU A 105 -1.86 -17.21 55.40
CA GLU A 105 -2.51 -18.08 56.39
C GLU A 105 -3.19 -17.32 57.55
N SER A 106 -3.24 -15.99 57.54
CA SER A 106 -3.82 -15.24 58.67
C SER A 106 -5.12 -14.51 58.32
N VAL A 107 -6.25 -15.06 58.82
CA VAL A 107 -7.60 -14.47 58.82
C VAL A 107 -7.66 -13.12 59.56
N LEU A 108 -6.61 -12.76 60.31
CA LEU A 108 -6.57 -11.63 61.24
C LEU A 108 -5.96 -10.34 60.65
N HIS A 109 -5.54 -10.34 59.38
CA HIS A 109 -4.98 -9.15 58.71
C HIS A 109 -5.62 -8.88 57.33
N PRO A 110 -6.78 -8.21 57.27
CA PRO A 110 -7.56 -8.05 56.03
C PRO A 110 -6.78 -7.36 54.89
N GLY A 111 -5.85 -6.47 55.21
CA GLY A 111 -4.99 -5.80 54.21
C GLY A 111 -3.99 -6.76 53.53
N LYS A 112 -3.42 -7.71 54.26
CA LYS A 112 -2.48 -8.69 53.70
C LYS A 112 -3.20 -9.73 52.83
N THR A 113 -4.40 -10.14 53.25
CA THR A 113 -5.26 -11.03 52.48
C THR A 113 -5.72 -10.37 51.17
N ALA A 114 -6.04 -9.07 51.18
CA ALA A 114 -6.42 -8.34 49.97
C ALA A 114 -5.28 -8.26 48.94
N VAL A 115 -4.04 -8.00 49.39
CA VAL A 115 -2.85 -7.98 48.52
C VAL A 115 -2.52 -9.39 48.00
N ALA A 116 -2.62 -10.42 48.84
CA ALA A 116 -2.42 -11.81 48.42
C ALA A 116 -3.44 -12.26 47.36
N LEU A 117 -4.72 -11.88 47.52
CA LEU A 117 -5.77 -12.18 46.54
C LEU A 117 -5.54 -11.45 45.21
N LEU A 118 -5.13 -10.18 45.26
CA LEU A 118 -4.75 -9.43 44.07
C LEU A 118 -3.58 -10.10 43.33
N LEU A 119 -2.53 -10.49 44.06
CA LEU A 119 -1.37 -11.18 43.50
C LEU A 119 -1.75 -12.54 42.88
N GLY A 120 -2.65 -13.29 43.51
CA GLY A 120 -3.15 -14.56 42.97
C GLY A 120 -3.89 -14.39 41.64
N VAL A 121 -4.74 -13.36 41.52
CA VAL A 121 -5.44 -13.04 40.27
C VAL A 121 -4.47 -12.57 39.19
N GLU A 122 -3.54 -11.68 39.53
CA GLU A 122 -2.51 -11.22 38.60
C GLU A 122 -1.64 -12.36 38.10
N PHE A 123 -1.23 -13.28 39.00
CA PHE A 123 -0.42 -14.44 38.68
C PHE A 123 -1.13 -15.40 37.74
N THR A 124 -2.40 -15.71 38.06
CA THR A 124 -3.23 -16.57 37.20
C THR A 124 -3.38 -15.95 35.81
N GLY A 125 -3.66 -14.65 35.74
CA GLY A 125 -3.74 -13.92 34.47
C GLY A 125 -2.44 -13.99 33.67
N TYR A 126 -1.29 -13.79 34.33
CA TYR A 126 0.02 -13.83 33.71
C TYR A 126 0.33 -15.20 33.10
N MET A 127 0.17 -16.26 33.89
CA MET A 127 0.43 -17.64 33.44
C MET A 127 -0.51 -18.06 32.31
N VAL A 128 -1.79 -17.64 32.33
CA VAL A 128 -2.72 -17.89 31.22
C VAL A 128 -2.23 -17.24 29.92
N LEU A 129 -1.77 -15.99 29.97
CA LEU A 129 -1.30 -15.26 28.79
C LEU A 129 -0.01 -15.85 28.22
N VAL A 130 0.99 -16.10 29.07
CA VAL A 130 2.28 -16.67 28.65
C VAL A 130 2.10 -18.08 28.12
N THR A 131 1.39 -18.95 28.85
CA THR A 131 1.17 -20.34 28.41
C THR A 131 0.41 -20.38 27.09
N SER A 132 -0.61 -19.54 26.92
CA SER A 132 -1.34 -19.43 25.64
C SER A 132 -0.46 -18.95 24.49
N ALA A 133 0.45 -18.01 24.75
CA ALA A 133 1.37 -17.48 23.74
C ALA A 133 2.39 -18.53 23.28
N ILE A 134 2.95 -19.31 24.21
CA ILE A 134 3.88 -20.40 23.88
C ILE A 134 3.13 -21.50 23.13
N TRP A 135 1.95 -21.89 23.64
CA TRP A 135 1.14 -22.93 23.04
C TRP A 135 0.72 -22.59 21.60
N ILE A 136 0.27 -21.37 21.32
CA ILE A 136 -0.18 -21.01 19.96
C ILE A 136 0.98 -21.01 18.96
N ILE A 137 2.20 -20.65 19.38
CA ILE A 137 3.40 -20.73 18.54
C ILE A 137 3.72 -22.19 18.22
N GLY A 138 3.81 -23.04 19.25
CA GLY A 138 4.06 -24.47 19.08
C GLY A 138 3.00 -25.14 18.22
N TYR A 139 1.72 -24.83 18.45
CA TYR A 139 0.59 -25.33 17.68
C TYR A 139 0.66 -24.92 16.21
N ALA A 140 0.94 -23.64 15.91
CA ALA A 140 1.06 -23.14 14.55
C ALA A 140 2.21 -23.80 13.79
N LEU A 141 3.37 -23.98 14.45
CA LEU A 141 4.55 -24.61 13.85
C LEU A 141 4.39 -26.13 13.73
N SER A 142 3.68 -26.80 14.63
CA SER A 142 3.50 -28.25 14.59
C SER A 142 2.72 -28.75 13.35
N PHE A 143 1.93 -27.88 12.72
CA PHE A 143 0.94 -28.21 11.69
C PHE A 143 -0.17 -29.17 12.15
N ALA A 144 -0.29 -29.50 13.44
CA ALA A 144 -1.39 -30.31 13.96
C ALA A 144 -2.78 -29.73 13.62
N TRP A 145 -2.87 -28.41 13.46
CA TRP A 145 -4.09 -27.73 13.03
C TRP A 145 -4.51 -28.05 11.59
N LEU A 146 -3.55 -28.42 10.71
CA LEU A 146 -3.83 -28.82 9.34
C LEU A 146 -4.48 -30.20 9.30
N ASP A 147 -4.17 -31.10 10.23
CA ASP A 147 -4.73 -32.46 10.25
C ASP A 147 -6.26 -32.45 10.34
N MET A 148 -6.84 -31.45 11.03
CA MET A 148 -8.28 -31.25 11.14
C MET A 148 -8.95 -30.99 9.77
N PHE A 149 -8.23 -30.40 8.81
CA PHE A 149 -8.74 -30.07 7.48
C PHE A 149 -8.11 -30.90 6.35
N GLY A 150 -6.97 -31.54 6.61
CA GLY A 150 -6.14 -32.19 5.61
C GLY A 150 -6.91 -33.23 4.82
N HIS A 151 -7.65 -34.12 5.50
CA HIS A 151 -8.48 -35.13 4.85
C HIS A 151 -9.62 -34.56 4.01
N ALA A 152 -10.23 -33.46 4.45
CA ALA A 152 -11.28 -32.80 3.66
C ALA A 152 -10.71 -32.17 2.39
N LEU A 153 -9.55 -31.51 2.50
CA LEU A 153 -8.87 -30.85 1.38
C LEU A 153 -8.31 -31.85 0.37
N THR A 154 -7.71 -32.95 0.81
CA THR A 154 -7.25 -34.02 -0.08
C THR A 154 -8.42 -34.67 -0.80
N GLY A 155 -9.56 -34.89 -0.12
CA GLY A 155 -10.79 -35.39 -0.76
C GLY A 155 -11.31 -34.47 -1.87
N VAL A 156 -11.29 -33.15 -1.65
CA VAL A 156 -11.64 -32.15 -2.67
C VAL A 156 -10.66 -32.18 -3.83
N ALA A 157 -9.35 -32.25 -3.56
CA ALA A 157 -8.31 -32.29 -4.58
C ALA A 157 -8.43 -33.53 -5.49
N HIS A 158 -8.68 -34.71 -4.89
CA HIS A 158 -8.92 -35.95 -5.63
C HIS A 158 -10.19 -35.89 -6.47
N SER A 159 -11.28 -35.36 -5.92
CA SER A 159 -12.55 -35.20 -6.64
C SER A 159 -12.42 -34.25 -7.84
N LEU A 160 -11.73 -33.12 -7.64
CA LEU A 160 -11.47 -32.15 -8.69
C LEU A 160 -10.58 -32.72 -9.79
N THR A 161 -9.54 -33.46 -9.40
CA THR A 161 -8.63 -34.12 -10.33
C THR A 161 -9.35 -35.20 -11.14
N GLY A 162 -10.15 -36.06 -10.50
CA GLY A 162 -10.94 -37.08 -11.19
C GLY A 162 -11.94 -36.50 -12.20
N ALA A 163 -12.50 -35.31 -11.92
CA ALA A 163 -13.44 -34.66 -12.83
C ALA A 163 -12.76 -33.98 -14.03
N ILE A 164 -11.56 -33.41 -13.84
CA ILE A 164 -10.94 -32.52 -14.82
C ILE A 164 -9.79 -33.19 -15.58
N ALA A 165 -8.98 -33.99 -14.89
CA ALA A 165 -7.79 -34.64 -15.44
C ALA A 165 -8.15 -35.94 -16.19
N THR A 166 -9.16 -35.88 -17.05
CA THR A 166 -9.55 -37.02 -17.90
C THR A 166 -8.57 -37.16 -19.08
N PRO A 167 -8.30 -38.38 -19.57
CA PRO A 167 -7.46 -38.59 -20.75
C PRO A 167 -7.91 -37.77 -21.97
N LEU A 168 -9.22 -37.58 -22.12
CA LEU A 168 -9.80 -36.77 -23.19
C LEU A 168 -9.44 -35.28 -23.06
N MET A 169 -9.48 -34.72 -21.84
CA MET A 169 -9.09 -33.34 -21.58
C MET A 169 -7.60 -33.13 -21.88
N PHE A 170 -6.74 -34.05 -21.44
CA PHE A 170 -5.30 -34.01 -21.75
C PHE A 170 -5.05 -34.05 -23.25
N ALA A 171 -5.68 -34.99 -23.96
CA ALA A 171 -5.52 -35.12 -25.40
C ALA A 171 -5.99 -33.87 -26.14
N ALA A 172 -7.14 -33.29 -25.75
CA ALA A 172 -7.66 -32.07 -26.33
C ALA A 172 -6.73 -30.86 -26.05
N ALA A 173 -6.27 -30.69 -24.82
CA ALA A 173 -5.37 -29.60 -24.44
C ALA A 173 -4.01 -29.70 -25.15
N ALA A 174 -3.45 -30.92 -25.24
CA ALA A 174 -2.22 -31.18 -25.98
C ALA A 174 -2.39 -30.93 -27.48
N ALA A 175 -3.52 -31.31 -28.08
CA ALA A 175 -3.83 -31.03 -29.47
C ALA A 175 -3.90 -29.51 -29.74
N ILE A 176 -4.57 -28.74 -28.87
CA ILE A 176 -4.59 -27.27 -28.96
C ILE A 176 -3.17 -26.69 -28.85
N GLY A 177 -2.37 -27.18 -27.90
CA GLY A 177 -0.97 -26.79 -27.76
C GLY A 177 -0.14 -27.07 -29.02
N ALA A 178 -0.34 -28.24 -29.65
CA ALA A 178 0.32 -28.62 -30.89
C ALA A 178 -0.04 -27.72 -32.07
N VAL A 179 -1.27 -27.19 -32.13
CA VAL A 179 -1.66 -26.19 -33.14
C VAL A 179 -0.82 -24.92 -33.02
N PHE A 180 -0.56 -24.42 -31.81
CA PHE A 180 0.31 -23.25 -31.60
C PHE A 180 1.76 -23.52 -31.99
N VAL A 181 2.27 -24.72 -31.71
CA VAL A 181 3.61 -25.15 -32.17
C VAL A 181 3.67 -25.12 -33.69
N GLY A 182 2.69 -25.73 -34.37
CA GLY A 182 2.59 -25.70 -35.83
C GLY A 182 2.52 -24.29 -36.40
N TRP A 183 1.71 -23.42 -35.78
CA TRP A 183 1.63 -22.00 -36.14
C TRP A 183 2.98 -21.27 -36.03
N PHE A 184 3.73 -21.51 -34.95
CA PHE A 184 5.06 -20.90 -34.78
C PHE A 184 6.06 -21.41 -35.82
N ILE A 185 6.02 -22.68 -36.19
CA ILE A 185 6.85 -23.24 -37.25
C ILE A 185 6.52 -22.57 -38.59
N VAL A 186 5.23 -22.45 -38.95
CA VAL A 186 4.78 -21.78 -40.19
C VAL A 186 5.20 -20.31 -40.23
N ARG A 187 5.22 -19.61 -39.09
CA ARG A 187 5.64 -18.21 -38.97
C ARG A 187 7.16 -18.02 -38.85
N GLY A 188 7.96 -19.10 -38.88
CA GLY A 188 9.42 -19.05 -38.77
C GLY A 188 9.96 -18.80 -37.35
N TYR A 189 9.12 -18.93 -36.32
CA TYR A 189 9.50 -18.75 -34.91
C TYR A 189 9.95 -20.07 -34.25
N HIS A 190 10.99 -20.70 -34.78
CA HIS A 190 11.46 -22.02 -34.31
C HIS A 190 11.84 -22.06 -32.83
N ALA A 191 12.41 -20.98 -32.29
CA ALA A 191 12.76 -20.91 -30.87
C ALA A 191 11.51 -20.93 -29.94
N LYS A 192 10.42 -20.27 -30.34
CA LYS A 192 9.13 -20.32 -29.61
C LYS A 192 8.47 -21.70 -29.72
N ALA A 193 8.57 -22.34 -30.87
CA ALA A 193 8.07 -23.70 -31.06
C ALA A 193 8.79 -24.70 -30.14
N ILE A 194 10.12 -24.64 -30.08
CA ILE A 194 10.91 -25.50 -29.18
C ILE A 194 10.57 -25.24 -27.71
N ALA A 195 10.48 -23.97 -27.30
CA ALA A 195 10.12 -23.61 -25.93
C ALA A 195 8.72 -24.13 -25.53
N GLN A 196 7.76 -24.05 -26.46
CA GLN A 196 6.41 -24.58 -26.23
C GLN A 196 6.41 -26.10 -26.11
N VAL A 197 7.14 -26.81 -26.97
CA VAL A 197 7.27 -28.28 -26.90
C VAL A 197 7.93 -28.70 -25.57
N ALA A 198 9.01 -28.03 -25.17
CA ALA A 198 9.68 -28.29 -23.90
C ALA A 198 8.74 -28.05 -22.71
N THR A 199 7.92 -26.99 -22.76
CA THR A 199 6.92 -26.68 -21.73
C THR A 199 5.84 -27.76 -21.67
N MET A 200 5.29 -28.21 -22.80
CA MET A 200 4.29 -29.27 -22.83
C MET A 200 4.84 -30.60 -22.27
N ILE A 201 6.09 -30.95 -22.60
CA ILE A 201 6.76 -32.13 -22.03
C ILE A 201 6.94 -31.97 -20.52
N GLY A 202 7.38 -30.79 -20.06
CA GLY A 202 7.53 -30.51 -18.63
C GLY A 202 6.21 -30.62 -17.87
N VAL A 203 5.13 -30.06 -18.42
CA VAL A 203 3.78 -30.16 -17.85
C VAL A 203 3.30 -31.61 -17.81
N ALA A 204 3.60 -32.43 -18.84
CA ALA A 204 3.23 -33.84 -18.85
C ALA A 204 3.96 -34.65 -17.78
N VAL A 205 5.27 -34.46 -17.64
CA VAL A 205 6.10 -35.20 -16.67
C VAL A 205 5.76 -34.78 -15.23
N VAL A 206 5.76 -33.48 -14.95
CA VAL A 206 5.50 -32.96 -13.60
C VAL A 206 4.02 -33.13 -13.24
N GLY A 207 3.12 -32.88 -14.18
CA GLY A 207 1.69 -33.02 -13.98
C GLY A 207 1.28 -34.44 -13.62
N ALA A 208 1.86 -35.46 -14.28
CA ALA A 208 1.54 -36.86 -13.96
C ALA A 208 1.84 -37.22 -12.50
N VAL A 209 2.95 -36.71 -11.95
CA VAL A 209 3.31 -36.91 -10.54
C VAL A 209 2.38 -36.11 -9.63
N PHE A 210 2.17 -34.83 -9.93
CA PHE A 210 1.35 -33.93 -9.11
C PHE A 210 -0.13 -34.33 -9.05
N LEU A 211 -0.69 -34.81 -10.16
CA LEU A 211 -2.11 -35.20 -10.26
C LEU A 211 -2.38 -36.61 -9.69
N ALA A 212 -1.35 -37.42 -9.44
CA ALA A 212 -1.53 -38.74 -8.84
C ALA A 212 -1.94 -38.64 -7.36
N ASP A 213 -1.35 -37.70 -6.63
CA ASP A 213 -1.75 -37.35 -5.26
C ASP A 213 -1.75 -35.82 -5.10
N PRO A 214 -2.80 -35.16 -5.63
CA PRO A 214 -2.87 -33.71 -5.63
C PRO A 214 -2.95 -33.23 -4.19
N LEU A 215 -2.00 -32.36 -3.83
CA LEU A 215 -1.82 -31.74 -2.51
C LEU A 215 -0.93 -32.52 -1.52
N ALA A 216 -0.52 -33.77 -1.79
CA ALA A 216 0.45 -34.47 -0.94
C ALA A 216 1.80 -33.75 -0.87
N ASP A 217 2.25 -33.17 -1.97
CA ASP A 217 3.48 -32.36 -2.02
C ASP A 217 3.43 -31.13 -1.11
N VAL A 218 2.25 -30.68 -0.67
CA VAL A 218 2.08 -29.50 0.20
C VAL A 218 1.67 -29.88 1.62
N LEU A 219 0.79 -30.86 1.77
CA LEU A 219 0.18 -31.26 3.06
C LEU A 219 0.84 -32.46 3.73
N SER A 220 1.68 -33.25 3.06
CA SER A 220 2.33 -34.39 3.70
C SER A 220 3.27 -33.93 4.82
N SER A 221 3.58 -34.85 5.74
CA SER A 221 4.56 -34.65 6.81
C SER A 221 5.93 -34.18 6.30
N ASP A 222 6.28 -34.56 5.06
CA ASP A 222 7.50 -34.18 4.36
C ASP A 222 7.23 -33.22 3.18
N GLY A 223 6.04 -32.63 3.14
CA GLY A 223 5.62 -31.71 2.09
C GLY A 223 6.40 -30.41 2.11
N LEU A 224 6.27 -29.63 1.04
CA LEU A 224 6.98 -28.39 0.78
C LEU A 224 6.88 -27.40 1.96
N LEU A 225 5.72 -27.28 2.61
CA LEU A 225 5.52 -26.44 3.79
C LEU A 225 6.26 -26.97 5.03
N ALA A 226 6.24 -28.29 5.24
CA ALA A 226 6.98 -28.95 6.30
C ALA A 226 8.49 -28.83 6.10
N GLN A 227 8.97 -28.98 4.86
CA GLN A 227 10.37 -28.74 4.50
C GLN A 227 10.78 -27.29 4.77
N GLY A 228 9.97 -26.31 4.35
CA GLY A 228 10.23 -24.90 4.62
C GLY A 228 10.39 -24.63 6.13
N ARG A 229 9.45 -25.12 6.94
CA ARG A 229 9.55 -25.06 8.40
C ARG A 229 10.81 -25.74 8.92
N ASN A 230 11.07 -26.99 8.52
CA ASN A 230 12.20 -27.79 9.01
C ASN A 230 13.56 -27.15 8.65
N VAL A 231 13.68 -26.55 7.46
CA VAL A 231 14.84 -25.74 7.07
C VAL A 231 14.97 -24.54 8.01
N GLY A 232 13.89 -23.80 8.28
CA GLY A 232 13.94 -22.68 9.19
C GLY A 232 14.32 -23.07 10.63
N ILE A 233 13.81 -24.22 11.10
CA ILE A 233 14.16 -24.86 12.38
C ILE A 233 15.65 -25.20 12.41
N SER A 234 16.20 -25.82 11.36
CA SER A 234 17.62 -26.20 11.31
C SER A 234 18.56 -24.99 11.32
N ILE A 235 18.20 -23.91 10.61
CA ILE A 235 18.96 -22.66 10.59
C ILE A 235 18.89 -21.98 11.97
N ALA A 236 17.71 -21.95 12.59
CA ALA A 236 17.54 -21.44 13.94
C ALA A 236 18.39 -22.22 14.95
N ALA A 237 18.39 -23.55 14.88
CA ALA A 237 19.18 -24.41 15.75
C ALA A 237 20.69 -24.21 15.57
N GLY A 238 21.17 -24.09 14.33
CA GLY A 238 22.58 -23.83 14.05
C GLY A 238 23.04 -22.46 14.59
N VAL A 239 22.17 -21.44 14.53
CA VAL A 239 22.44 -20.14 15.16
C VAL A 239 22.46 -20.24 16.69
N ASN A 240 21.77 -21.22 17.26
CA ASN A 240 21.75 -21.55 18.69
C ASN A 240 22.88 -22.53 19.11
N GLY A 241 23.76 -22.95 18.19
CA GLY A 241 24.92 -23.80 18.49
C GLY A 241 24.65 -25.31 18.51
N ASP A 242 23.52 -25.77 17.96
CA ASP A 242 23.25 -27.20 17.76
C ASP A 242 23.61 -27.64 16.33
N ASP A 243 24.63 -28.49 16.22
CA ASP A 243 25.18 -28.98 14.95
C ASP A 243 24.43 -30.21 14.38
N ARG A 244 23.50 -30.81 15.13
CA ARG A 244 22.66 -31.95 14.67
C ARG A 244 21.21 -31.84 15.15
N PRO A 245 20.47 -30.82 14.67
CA PRO A 245 19.10 -30.61 15.11
C PRO A 245 18.16 -31.71 14.62
N ASP A 246 17.43 -32.34 15.54
CA ASP A 246 16.23 -33.13 15.21
C ASP A 246 15.03 -32.18 15.10
N PRO A 247 14.42 -32.00 13.91
CA PRO A 247 13.30 -31.09 13.72
C PRO A 247 12.07 -31.40 14.57
N SER A 248 11.89 -32.67 14.96
CA SER A 248 10.73 -33.11 15.73
C SER A 248 10.86 -32.77 17.23
N GLY A 249 12.07 -32.85 17.77
CA GLY A 249 12.38 -32.45 19.15
C GLY A 249 12.54 -30.93 19.34
N LEU A 250 12.92 -30.19 18.28
CA LEU A 250 13.25 -28.77 18.40
C LEU A 250 12.04 -27.88 18.71
N ILE A 251 10.83 -28.22 18.24
CA ILE A 251 9.62 -27.44 18.62
C ILE A 251 9.36 -27.55 20.13
N GLY A 252 9.59 -28.74 20.70
CA GLY A 252 9.52 -28.95 22.15
C GLY A 252 10.60 -28.17 22.89
N ALA A 253 11.85 -28.22 22.42
CA ALA A 253 12.96 -27.46 23.00
C ALA A 253 12.71 -25.94 22.94
N LEU A 254 12.28 -25.41 21.79
CA LEU A 254 11.90 -23.99 21.64
C LEU A 254 10.76 -23.60 22.58
N SER A 255 9.77 -24.48 22.78
CA SER A 255 8.67 -24.24 23.71
C SER A 255 9.16 -24.23 25.16
N ALA A 256 10.13 -25.09 25.51
CA ALA A 256 10.75 -25.14 26.83
C ALA A 256 11.64 -23.93 27.11
N ASP A 257 12.42 -23.47 26.12
CA ASP A 257 13.23 -22.26 26.24
C ASP A 257 12.35 -21.00 26.40
N LEU A 258 11.24 -20.94 25.66
CA LEU A 258 10.25 -19.88 25.85
C LEU A 258 9.62 -19.96 27.25
N ALA A 259 9.32 -21.15 27.75
CA ALA A 259 8.79 -21.35 29.09
C ALA A 259 9.78 -20.91 30.18
N ASP A 260 11.07 -21.20 30.03
CA ASP A 260 12.11 -20.77 30.98
C ASP A 260 12.23 -19.25 31.04
N ASN A 261 12.29 -18.60 29.87
CA ASN A 261 12.57 -17.17 29.77
C ASN A 261 11.33 -16.31 30.06
N PHE A 262 10.12 -16.80 29.74
CA PHE A 262 8.88 -16.04 29.94
C PHE A 262 8.01 -16.50 31.11
N ALA A 263 8.18 -17.71 31.65
CA ALA A 263 7.42 -18.14 32.83
C ALA A 263 8.35 -18.31 34.04
N ARG A 264 9.33 -19.21 33.97
CA ARG A 264 10.13 -19.64 35.11
C ARG A 264 10.93 -18.51 35.77
N LYS A 265 11.87 -17.90 35.04
CA LYS A 265 12.72 -16.82 35.59
C LYS A 265 11.88 -15.61 36.05
N PRO A 266 10.89 -15.12 35.26
CA PRO A 266 10.05 -14.01 35.69
C PRO A 266 9.22 -14.27 36.96
N VAL A 267 8.62 -15.46 37.08
CA VAL A 267 7.82 -15.82 38.27
C VAL A 267 8.69 -15.90 39.51
N GLN A 268 9.90 -16.47 39.41
CA GLN A 268 10.84 -16.51 40.53
C GLN A 268 11.26 -15.11 40.97
N VAL A 269 11.57 -14.21 40.03
CA VAL A 269 11.94 -12.82 40.34
C VAL A 269 10.76 -12.05 40.93
N TRP A 270 9.55 -12.28 40.45
CA TRP A 270 8.36 -11.64 40.99
C TRP A 270 8.05 -12.10 42.42
N ASN A 271 8.21 -13.40 42.69
CA ASN A 271 7.93 -14.00 43.99
C ASN A 271 9.05 -13.72 45.01
N PHE A 272 10.30 -14.02 44.65
CA PHE A 272 11.47 -14.01 45.54
C PHE A 272 12.40 -12.80 45.37
N GLY A 273 12.18 -11.98 44.34
CA GLY A 273 13.02 -10.81 44.05
C GLY A 273 14.30 -11.11 43.27
N HIS A 274 14.61 -12.37 43.01
CA HIS A 274 15.77 -12.83 42.25
C HIS A 274 15.51 -14.24 41.69
N VAL A 275 16.39 -14.72 40.83
CA VAL A 275 16.30 -16.08 40.26
C VAL A 275 16.91 -17.05 41.25
N VAL A 276 16.14 -18.07 41.63
CA VAL A 276 16.55 -19.08 42.61
C VAL A 276 17.28 -20.24 41.93
N ASP A 277 17.12 -20.36 40.62
CA ASP A 277 17.75 -21.39 39.79
C ASP A 277 19.28 -21.28 39.68
N ASP A 278 19.92 -20.20 40.15
CA ASP A 278 21.37 -20.02 40.13
C ASP A 278 22.10 -21.07 40.99
N SER A 279 21.43 -21.59 42.03
CA SER A 279 21.93 -22.73 42.80
C SER A 279 21.21 -24.03 42.42
N LEU A 280 21.97 -25.09 42.19
CA LEU A 280 21.41 -26.39 41.79
C LEU A 280 20.48 -26.97 42.88
N SER A 281 20.81 -26.77 44.16
CA SER A 281 20.00 -27.18 45.30
C SER A 281 18.65 -26.45 45.34
N CYS A 282 18.63 -25.12 45.16
CA CYS A 282 17.38 -24.38 45.18
C CYS A 282 16.56 -24.54 43.89
N ARG A 283 17.20 -24.74 42.73
CA ARG A 283 16.52 -25.10 41.47
C ARG A 283 15.65 -26.35 41.63
N ASN A 284 16.25 -27.42 42.18
CA ASN A 284 15.55 -28.68 42.42
C ASN A 284 14.48 -28.52 43.52
N ALA A 285 14.80 -27.81 44.59
CA ALA A 285 13.87 -27.52 45.68
C ALA A 285 12.62 -26.77 45.19
N TRP A 286 12.79 -25.76 44.33
CA TRP A 286 11.69 -25.03 43.71
C TRP A 286 10.87 -25.92 42.77
N SER A 287 11.51 -26.62 41.82
CA SER A 287 10.82 -27.52 40.88
C SER A 287 9.99 -28.60 41.59
N MET A 288 10.51 -29.21 42.66
CA MET A 288 9.77 -30.20 43.45
C MET A 288 8.57 -29.58 44.18
N SER A 289 8.74 -28.37 44.72
CA SER A 289 7.68 -27.66 45.43
C SER A 289 6.55 -27.25 44.49
N VAL A 290 6.88 -26.77 43.29
CA VAL A 290 5.90 -26.40 42.26
C VAL A 290 5.06 -27.60 41.85
N ARG A 291 5.69 -28.77 41.60
CA ARG A 291 4.97 -30.02 41.30
C ARG A 291 4.02 -30.48 42.41
N SER A 292 4.27 -30.08 43.65
CA SER A 292 3.38 -30.41 44.77
C SER A 292 2.12 -29.54 44.84
N GLY A 293 2.09 -28.41 44.12
CA GLY A 293 0.98 -27.45 44.14
C GLY A 293 0.78 -26.71 45.47
N ASP A 294 1.67 -26.92 46.44
CA ASP A 294 1.55 -26.42 47.81
C ASP A 294 2.49 -25.22 48.06
N ASP A 295 1.89 -24.05 48.35
CA ASP A 295 2.62 -22.84 48.74
C ASP A 295 3.49 -23.04 49.99
N SER A 296 3.00 -23.83 50.96
CA SER A 296 3.72 -24.10 52.20
C SER A 296 5.00 -24.92 51.95
N ALA A 297 4.93 -25.84 50.98
CA ALA A 297 6.07 -26.62 50.53
C ALA A 297 7.13 -25.74 49.84
N VAL A 298 6.72 -24.74 49.05
CA VAL A 298 7.65 -23.77 48.44
C VAL A 298 8.45 -23.04 49.53
N LYS A 299 7.79 -22.48 50.54
CA LYS A 299 8.46 -21.75 51.64
C LYS A 299 9.40 -22.65 52.45
N ALA A 300 8.97 -23.88 52.76
CA ALA A 300 9.77 -24.84 53.51
C ALA A 300 11.03 -25.27 52.74
N ASN A 301 10.90 -25.51 51.44
CA ASN A 301 12.00 -25.95 50.59
C ASN A 301 12.98 -24.82 50.24
N MET A 302 12.52 -23.56 50.17
CA MET A 302 13.43 -22.40 50.07
C MET A 302 14.29 -22.25 51.34
N ARG A 303 13.73 -22.52 52.52
CA ARG A 303 14.52 -22.60 53.76
C ARG A 303 15.52 -23.75 53.73
N ALA A 304 15.09 -24.92 53.26
CA ALA A 304 15.96 -26.11 53.21
C ALA A 304 17.13 -25.94 52.25
N CYS A 305 16.97 -25.15 51.18
CA CYS A 305 18.03 -24.89 50.21
C CYS A 305 18.97 -23.72 50.60
N GLY A 306 18.67 -23.00 51.69
CA GLY A 306 19.53 -21.94 52.25
C GLY A 306 19.17 -20.52 51.85
N ASP A 307 18.03 -20.29 51.18
CA ASP A 307 17.60 -18.96 50.73
C ASP A 307 16.52 -18.36 51.63
N ASP A 308 16.97 -17.83 52.77
CA ASP A 308 16.10 -17.16 53.74
C ASP A 308 15.48 -15.85 53.20
N ASN A 309 16.12 -15.21 52.20
CA ASN A 309 15.62 -13.99 51.59
C ASN A 309 14.41 -14.27 50.68
N ALA A 310 14.47 -15.34 49.88
CA ALA A 310 13.33 -15.82 49.11
C ALA A 310 12.14 -16.17 50.02
N ARG A 311 12.38 -16.89 51.13
CA ARG A 311 11.32 -17.20 52.11
C ARG A 311 10.70 -15.93 52.68
N TYR A 312 11.53 -14.99 53.15
CA TYR A 312 11.06 -13.75 53.78
C TYR A 312 10.17 -12.92 52.85
N ARG A 313 10.51 -12.85 51.54
CA ARG A 313 9.68 -12.12 50.57
C ARG A 313 8.35 -12.82 50.25
N ALA A 314 8.33 -14.16 50.22
CA ALA A 314 7.10 -14.93 50.05
C ALA A 314 6.13 -14.77 51.25
N GLU A 315 6.67 -14.64 52.47
CA GLU A 315 5.87 -14.46 53.70
C GLU A 315 5.31 -13.03 53.87
N HIS A 316 5.89 -12.04 53.19
CA HIS A 316 5.53 -10.62 53.32
C HIS A 316 5.09 -10.01 51.98
N PRO A 317 3.86 -10.32 51.52
CA PRO A 317 3.34 -9.77 50.27
C PRO A 317 3.27 -8.23 50.34
N SER A 318 3.72 -7.57 49.27
CA SER A 318 3.83 -6.11 49.19
C SER A 318 3.08 -5.54 47.99
N LEU A 319 2.58 -4.30 48.10
CA LEU A 319 1.97 -3.59 46.97
C LEU A 319 2.96 -3.37 45.80
N GLY A 320 4.27 -3.34 46.07
CA GLY A 320 5.30 -3.28 45.03
C GLY A 320 5.34 -4.56 44.17
N GLN A 321 5.03 -5.73 44.73
CA GLN A 321 4.86 -6.95 43.95
C GLN A 321 3.63 -6.88 43.06
N ALA A 322 2.52 -6.27 43.49
CA ALA A 322 1.35 -6.08 42.62
C ALA A 322 1.66 -5.13 41.44
N GLY A 323 2.39 -4.04 41.69
CA GLY A 323 2.87 -3.16 40.61
C GLY A 323 3.77 -3.90 39.61
N THR A 324 4.59 -4.84 40.09
CA THR A 324 5.41 -5.71 39.24
C THR A 324 4.55 -6.68 38.42
N GLY A 325 3.56 -7.32 39.06
CA GLY A 325 2.60 -8.20 38.40
C GLY A 325 1.84 -7.53 37.27
N PHE A 326 1.41 -6.27 37.48
CA PHE A 326 0.77 -5.48 36.44
C PHE A 326 1.69 -5.24 35.22
N VAL A 327 2.98 -4.93 35.43
CA VAL A 327 3.95 -4.78 34.33
C VAL A 327 4.18 -6.09 33.59
N LEU A 328 4.26 -7.20 34.32
CA LEU A 328 4.37 -8.55 33.76
C LEU A 328 3.14 -8.92 32.91
N LEU A 329 1.93 -8.61 33.39
CA LEU A 329 0.68 -8.80 32.64
C LEU A 329 0.66 -8.02 31.32
N VAL A 330 1.07 -6.75 31.35
CA VAL A 330 1.15 -5.92 30.12
C VAL A 330 2.18 -6.51 29.15
N SER A 331 3.32 -7.00 29.66
CA SER A 331 4.35 -7.62 28.83
C SER A 331 3.86 -8.95 28.23
N ALA A 332 3.20 -9.80 29.02
CA ALA A 332 2.61 -11.05 28.56
C ALA A 332 1.50 -10.84 27.51
N LEU A 333 0.75 -9.73 27.60
CA LEU A 333 -0.20 -9.33 26.57
C LEU A 333 0.49 -9.00 25.25
N VAL A 334 1.63 -8.29 25.29
CA VAL A 334 2.42 -8.01 24.08
C VAL A 334 2.97 -9.30 23.47
N LEU A 335 3.47 -10.21 24.31
CA LEU A 335 3.95 -11.53 23.88
C LEU A 335 2.82 -12.33 23.20
N LEU A 336 1.64 -12.38 23.80
CA LEU A 336 0.48 -13.06 23.21
C LEU A 336 0.06 -12.41 21.88
N ALA A 337 0.13 -11.08 21.76
CA ALA A 337 -0.16 -10.37 20.52
C ALA A 337 0.88 -10.70 19.42
N PHE A 338 2.16 -10.79 19.78
CA PHE A 338 3.22 -11.24 18.87
C PHE A 338 3.01 -12.69 18.43
N ALA A 339 2.78 -13.60 19.38
CA ALA A 339 2.51 -15.01 19.15
C ALA A 339 1.30 -15.22 18.21
N ALA A 340 0.18 -14.55 18.49
CA ALA A 340 -1.01 -14.62 17.64
C ALA A 340 -0.76 -14.03 16.24
N TYR A 341 0.02 -12.95 16.13
CA TYR A 341 0.37 -12.36 14.84
C TYR A 341 1.23 -13.29 13.99
N LEU A 342 2.27 -13.89 14.58
CA LEU A 342 3.15 -14.86 13.92
C LEU A 342 2.37 -16.12 13.52
N ALA A 343 1.60 -16.71 14.44
CA ALA A 343 0.76 -17.86 14.19
C ALA A 343 -0.23 -17.60 13.04
N GLY A 344 -0.91 -16.45 13.05
CA GLY A 344 -1.82 -16.06 11.98
C GLY A 344 -1.12 -15.89 10.62
N LYS A 345 0.13 -15.40 10.60
CA LYS A 345 0.93 -15.30 9.37
C LYS A 345 1.35 -16.67 8.84
N VAL A 346 1.78 -17.56 9.72
CA VAL A 346 2.11 -18.95 9.40
C VAL A 346 0.90 -19.68 8.82
N MET A 347 -0.23 -19.67 9.54
CA MET A 347 -1.47 -20.33 9.10
C MET A 347 -1.96 -19.78 7.76
N ARG A 348 -1.97 -18.45 7.58
CA ARG A 348 -2.36 -17.84 6.30
C ARG A 348 -1.46 -18.26 5.15
N THR A 349 -0.15 -18.33 5.37
CA THR A 349 0.81 -18.72 4.32
C THR A 349 0.61 -20.17 3.91
N ALA A 350 0.33 -21.06 4.87
CA ALA A 350 -0.03 -22.44 4.58
C ALA A 350 -1.34 -22.55 3.77
N LEU A 351 -2.39 -21.81 4.17
CA LEU A 351 -3.66 -21.77 3.43
C LEU A 351 -3.51 -21.21 2.02
N ASP A 352 -2.73 -20.13 1.85
CA ASP A 352 -2.43 -19.56 0.54
C ASP A 352 -1.72 -20.61 -0.35
N SER A 353 -0.76 -21.37 0.21
CA SER A 353 -0.06 -22.44 -0.51
C SER A 353 -1.00 -23.55 -0.98
N ILE A 354 -1.92 -23.98 -0.10
CA ILE A 354 -2.94 -24.99 -0.41
C ILE A 354 -3.86 -24.49 -1.52
N PHE A 355 -4.29 -23.24 -1.46
CA PHE A 355 -5.14 -22.63 -2.47
C PHE A 355 -4.46 -22.63 -3.85
N HIS A 356 -3.20 -22.22 -3.92
CA HIS A 356 -2.44 -22.22 -5.17
C HIS A 356 -2.15 -23.63 -5.69
N ALA A 357 -1.92 -24.61 -4.81
CA ALA A 357 -1.76 -26.00 -5.19
C ALA A 357 -3.07 -26.59 -5.77
N LEU A 358 -4.23 -26.24 -5.21
CA LEU A 358 -5.52 -26.60 -5.79
C LEU A 358 -5.74 -25.96 -7.16
N LEU A 359 -5.35 -24.69 -7.33
CA LEU A 359 -5.44 -24.01 -8.63
C LEU A 359 -4.47 -24.60 -9.67
N ALA A 360 -3.31 -25.11 -9.23
CA ALA A 360 -2.35 -25.77 -10.10
C ALA A 360 -2.93 -27.03 -10.78
N ILE A 361 -3.93 -27.70 -10.19
CA ILE A 361 -4.64 -28.84 -10.80
C ILE A 361 -5.23 -28.44 -12.16
N PHE A 362 -5.90 -27.30 -12.26
CA PHE A 362 -6.45 -26.80 -13.54
C PHE A 362 -5.36 -26.48 -14.55
N GLY A 363 -4.23 -25.96 -14.06
CA GLY A 363 -3.06 -25.69 -14.87
C GLY A 363 -2.46 -26.97 -15.44
N PHE A 364 -2.22 -27.99 -14.61
CA PHE A 364 -1.64 -29.25 -15.09
C PHE A 364 -2.61 -30.07 -15.94
N ALA A 365 -3.91 -30.06 -15.65
CA ALA A 365 -4.90 -30.82 -16.40
C ALA A 365 -5.14 -30.28 -17.82
N ALA A 366 -5.06 -28.95 -18.02
CA ALA A 366 -5.30 -28.34 -19.33
C ALA A 366 -4.44 -27.10 -19.61
N GLY A 367 -4.39 -26.15 -18.65
CA GLY A 367 -3.86 -24.81 -18.91
C GLY A 367 -2.38 -24.76 -19.34
N GLY A 368 -1.57 -25.70 -18.87
CA GLY A 368 -0.13 -25.79 -19.11
C GLY A 368 0.22 -26.26 -20.53
N TYR A 369 -0.69 -26.93 -21.23
CA TYR A 369 -0.46 -27.36 -22.61
C TYR A 369 -0.72 -26.23 -23.63
N ILE A 370 -1.53 -25.25 -23.26
CA ILE A 370 -1.99 -24.17 -24.16
C ILE A 370 -1.06 -22.96 -24.03
N TYR A 371 -0.42 -22.56 -25.13
CA TYR A 371 0.46 -21.39 -25.15
C TYR A 371 -0.29 -20.11 -24.76
N GLY A 372 0.24 -19.36 -23.80
CA GLY A 372 -0.28 -18.03 -23.44
C GLY A 372 -0.63 -17.88 -21.94
N PRO A 373 -1.69 -17.12 -21.59
CA PRO A 373 -2.00 -16.78 -20.21
C PRO A 373 -2.24 -17.99 -19.28
N THR A 374 -2.73 -19.10 -19.81
CA THR A 374 -3.03 -20.32 -19.04
C THR A 374 -1.76 -21.05 -18.57
N GLN A 375 -0.67 -20.99 -19.34
CA GLN A 375 0.64 -21.49 -18.91
C GLN A 375 1.25 -20.61 -17.82
N THR A 376 1.15 -19.29 -17.99
CA THR A 376 1.61 -18.34 -16.96
C THR A 376 0.82 -18.51 -15.68
N PHE A 377 -0.48 -18.83 -15.76
CA PHE A 377 -1.29 -19.17 -14.61
C PHE A 377 -0.76 -20.41 -13.87
N LEU A 378 -0.45 -21.51 -14.56
CA LEU A 378 0.13 -22.70 -13.94
C LEU A 378 1.46 -22.36 -13.23
N VAL A 379 2.37 -21.70 -13.94
CA VAL A 379 3.71 -21.36 -13.44
C VAL A 379 3.61 -20.45 -12.22
N ARG A 380 2.73 -19.45 -12.26
CA ARG A 380 2.49 -18.54 -11.14
C ARG A 380 2.01 -19.30 -9.91
N ASN A 381 1.03 -20.20 -10.05
CA ASN A 381 0.54 -20.98 -8.92
C ASN A 381 1.63 -21.89 -8.32
N ILE A 382 2.47 -22.54 -9.14
CA ILE A 382 3.59 -23.35 -8.65
C ILE A 382 4.58 -22.48 -7.88
N VAL A 383 4.96 -21.33 -8.45
CA VAL A 383 5.90 -20.39 -7.82
C VAL A 383 5.33 -19.86 -6.50
N ASP A 384 4.05 -19.47 -6.49
CA ASP A 384 3.36 -18.98 -5.29
C ASP A 384 3.36 -20.04 -4.17
N SER A 385 3.16 -21.33 -4.49
CA SER A 385 3.25 -22.45 -3.54
C SER A 385 4.68 -22.68 -3.03
N VAL A 386 5.70 -22.61 -3.89
CA VAL A 386 7.12 -22.75 -3.47
C VAL A 386 7.57 -21.58 -2.60
N VAL A 387 7.19 -20.36 -2.97
CA VAL A 387 7.53 -19.16 -2.19
C VAL A 387 6.78 -19.14 -0.86
N ALA A 388 5.62 -19.78 -0.76
CA ALA A 388 4.96 -19.98 0.53
C ALA A 388 5.81 -20.82 1.50
N ALA A 389 6.47 -21.88 1.03
CA ALA A 389 7.43 -22.63 1.85
C ALA A 389 8.67 -21.81 2.23
N GLY A 390 9.19 -21.00 1.30
CA GLY A 390 10.26 -20.05 1.62
C GLY A 390 9.85 -19.02 2.68
N ARG A 391 8.61 -18.52 2.63
CA ARG A 391 8.03 -17.64 3.66
C ARG A 391 7.93 -18.35 5.01
N MET A 392 7.50 -19.62 5.02
CA MET A 392 7.47 -20.44 6.23
C MET A 392 8.85 -20.57 6.86
N ALA A 393 9.88 -20.90 6.07
CA ALA A 393 11.26 -20.95 6.54
C ALA A 393 11.69 -19.63 7.16
N ALA A 394 11.45 -18.51 6.47
CA ALA A 394 11.83 -17.19 6.95
C ALA A 394 11.15 -16.82 8.29
N TYR A 395 9.87 -17.14 8.47
CA TYR A 395 9.17 -16.90 9.73
C TYR A 395 9.70 -17.76 10.88
N THR A 396 10.07 -19.01 10.60
CA THR A 396 10.64 -19.89 11.62
C THR A 396 12.07 -19.50 11.99
N VAL A 397 12.91 -19.11 11.02
CA VAL A 397 14.25 -18.54 11.29
C VAL A 397 14.12 -17.28 12.13
N PHE A 398 13.21 -16.38 11.77
CA PHE A 398 12.97 -15.15 12.51
C PHE A 398 12.61 -15.44 13.96
N LEU A 399 11.72 -16.42 14.22
CA LEU A 399 11.39 -16.83 15.58
C LEU A 399 12.61 -17.40 16.32
N GLY A 400 13.42 -18.26 15.68
CA GLY A 400 14.60 -18.83 16.32
C GLY A 400 15.64 -17.79 16.74
N VAL A 401 15.98 -16.88 15.81
CA VAL A 401 16.88 -15.75 16.09
C VAL A 401 16.32 -14.86 17.20
N TYR A 402 15.00 -14.67 17.21
CA TYR A 402 14.32 -13.88 18.21
C TYR A 402 14.40 -14.51 19.62
N VAL A 403 14.17 -15.82 19.73
CA VAL A 403 14.29 -16.55 21.01
C VAL A 403 15.72 -16.49 21.54
N LEU A 404 16.72 -16.69 20.67
CA LEU A 404 18.13 -16.54 21.04
C LEU A 404 18.45 -15.15 21.57
N PHE A 405 18.03 -14.12 20.81
CA PHE A 405 18.28 -12.74 21.18
C PHE A 405 17.70 -12.44 22.56
N LEU A 406 16.46 -12.86 22.82
CA LEU A 406 15.86 -12.70 24.12
C LEU A 406 16.61 -13.46 25.21
N GLY A 407 16.95 -14.73 24.99
CA GLY A 407 17.74 -15.53 25.94
C GLY A 407 19.02 -14.82 26.37
N ASN A 408 19.78 -14.31 25.41
CA ASN A 408 21.01 -13.55 25.67
C ASN A 408 20.75 -12.25 26.46
N VAL A 409 19.67 -11.52 26.15
CA VAL A 409 19.30 -10.30 26.89
C VAL A 409 18.91 -10.65 28.34
N PHE A 410 18.24 -11.78 28.56
CA PHE A 410 17.91 -12.28 29.90
C PHE A 410 19.15 -12.68 30.70
N GLU A 411 20.12 -13.32 30.08
CA GLU A 411 21.38 -13.69 30.74
C GLU A 411 22.23 -12.47 31.11
N GLN A 412 22.31 -11.46 30.24
CA GLN A 412 23.04 -10.21 30.53
C GLN A 412 22.42 -9.34 31.61
N ALA A 413 21.20 -9.67 32.08
CA ALA A 413 20.42 -8.81 32.96
C ALA A 413 20.93 -8.72 34.41
N GLU A 414 21.84 -9.62 34.84
CA GLU A 414 22.43 -9.70 36.20
C GLU A 414 21.46 -9.29 37.33
N GLY A 415 20.27 -9.91 37.39
CA GLY A 415 19.27 -9.68 38.45
C GLY A 415 18.25 -8.55 38.18
N ARG A 416 18.29 -7.86 37.03
CA ARG A 416 17.28 -6.85 36.61
C ARG A 416 16.25 -7.39 35.62
N ILE A 417 15.77 -8.61 35.83
CA ILE A 417 14.92 -9.36 34.88
C ILE A 417 13.61 -8.66 34.55
N LEU A 418 13.06 -7.86 35.46
CA LEU A 418 11.86 -7.04 35.20
C LEU A 418 12.11 -5.94 34.15
N ALA A 419 13.30 -5.31 34.17
CA ALA A 419 13.66 -4.35 33.15
C ALA A 419 13.85 -5.03 31.79
N VAL A 420 14.38 -6.25 31.79
CA VAL A 420 14.54 -7.05 30.58
C VAL A 420 13.22 -7.50 29.99
N LEU A 421 12.19 -7.80 30.80
CA LEU A 421 10.85 -8.08 30.27
C LEU A 421 10.21 -6.87 29.59
N VAL A 422 10.40 -5.67 30.15
CA VAL A 422 9.94 -4.43 29.50
C VAL A 422 10.71 -4.16 28.20
N ILE A 423 12.03 -4.38 28.19
CA ILE A 423 12.83 -4.30 26.96
C ILE A 423 12.38 -5.37 25.97
N GLY A 424 12.09 -6.60 26.42
CA GLY A 424 11.55 -7.69 25.63
C GLY A 424 10.24 -7.30 24.97
N ALA A 425 9.29 -6.71 25.70
CA ALA A 425 8.04 -6.20 25.14
C ALA A 425 8.26 -5.10 24.08
N VAL A 426 9.26 -4.22 24.26
CA VAL A 426 9.64 -3.25 23.22
C VAL A 426 10.22 -3.95 22.00
N VAL A 427 11.08 -4.95 22.20
CA VAL A 427 11.67 -5.76 21.13
C VAL A 427 10.57 -6.55 20.40
N GLU A 428 9.54 -7.04 21.07
CA GLU A 428 8.36 -7.68 20.47
C GLU A 428 7.61 -6.74 19.54
N VAL A 429 7.39 -5.50 19.97
CA VAL A 429 6.74 -4.48 19.13
C VAL A 429 7.59 -4.18 17.89
N VAL A 430 8.91 -4.11 18.04
CA VAL A 430 9.84 -3.97 16.91
C VAL A 430 9.78 -5.22 16.02
N ALA A 431 9.77 -6.42 16.60
CA ALA A 431 9.71 -7.69 15.90
C ALA A 431 8.43 -7.82 15.07
N ILE A 432 7.27 -7.41 15.61
CA ILE A 432 6.00 -7.32 14.86
C ILE A 432 6.17 -6.40 13.63
N THR A 433 6.84 -5.27 13.80
CA THR A 433 7.05 -4.30 12.71
C THR A 433 8.03 -4.84 11.66
N GLN A 434 9.11 -5.48 12.08
CA GLN A 434 10.08 -6.12 11.18
C GLN A 434 9.45 -7.28 10.42
N LEU A 435 8.64 -8.11 11.09
CA LEU A 435 7.93 -9.22 10.47
C LEU A 435 6.89 -8.74 9.44
N ARG A 436 6.25 -7.59 9.69
CA ARG A 436 5.39 -6.92 8.68
C ARG A 436 6.18 -6.52 7.44
N LEU A 437 7.36 -5.91 7.63
CA LEU A 437 8.23 -5.47 6.54
C LEU A 437 8.77 -6.67 5.75
N LEU A 438 9.24 -7.71 6.44
CA LEU A 438 9.70 -8.96 5.85
C LEU A 438 8.58 -9.62 5.03
N SER A 439 7.36 -9.68 5.58
CA SER A 439 6.23 -10.23 4.85
C SER A 439 5.91 -9.42 3.59
N ALA A 440 6.00 -8.08 3.64
CA ALA A 440 5.75 -7.24 2.48
C ALA A 440 6.83 -7.41 1.40
N SER A 441 8.10 -7.50 1.79
CA SER A 441 9.21 -7.72 0.85
C SER A 441 9.15 -9.09 0.20
N LEU A 442 8.82 -10.14 0.96
CA LEU A 442 8.65 -11.50 0.42
C LEU A 442 7.47 -11.57 -0.56
N SER A 443 6.36 -10.88 -0.28
CA SER A 443 5.23 -10.79 -1.22
C SER A 443 5.59 -10.03 -2.50
N ALA A 444 6.31 -8.91 -2.40
CA ALA A 444 6.76 -8.17 -3.59
C ALA A 444 7.78 -8.97 -4.42
N GLY A 445 8.71 -9.68 -3.76
CA GLY A 445 9.66 -10.57 -4.42
C GLY A 445 8.98 -11.74 -5.13
N ASN A 446 7.92 -12.29 -4.54
CA ASN A 446 7.10 -13.34 -5.15
C ASN A 446 6.47 -12.89 -6.48
N GLU A 447 5.83 -11.71 -6.49
CA GLU A 447 5.22 -11.15 -7.71
C GLU A 447 6.26 -10.90 -8.80
N TRP A 448 7.44 -10.40 -8.43
CA TRP A 448 8.55 -10.23 -9.36
C TRP A 448 9.02 -11.57 -9.96
N LEU A 449 9.21 -12.60 -9.13
CA LEU A 449 9.68 -13.92 -9.57
C LEU A 449 8.66 -14.62 -10.48
N ALA A 450 7.38 -14.60 -10.08
CA ALA A 450 6.29 -15.17 -10.87
C ALA A 450 6.17 -14.49 -12.24
N ASN A 451 6.30 -13.16 -12.29
CA ASN A 451 6.29 -12.41 -13.55
C ASN A 451 7.52 -12.73 -14.41
N ARG A 452 8.71 -12.87 -13.81
CA ARG A 452 9.93 -13.18 -14.57
C ARG A 452 9.91 -14.58 -15.17
N MET A 453 9.47 -15.60 -14.42
CA MET A 453 9.30 -16.96 -14.96
C MET A 453 8.18 -17.02 -16.00
N GLY A 454 7.07 -16.34 -15.76
CA GLY A 454 5.98 -16.23 -16.74
C GLY A 454 6.42 -15.58 -18.06
N LEU A 455 7.23 -14.52 -17.99
CA LEU A 455 7.78 -13.84 -19.16
C LEU A 455 8.86 -14.67 -19.85
N ALA A 456 9.72 -15.38 -19.12
CA ALA A 456 10.77 -16.21 -19.71
C ALA A 456 10.20 -17.33 -20.61
N LEU A 457 9.09 -17.94 -20.19
CA LEU A 457 8.37 -18.95 -20.97
C LEU A 457 7.73 -18.37 -22.24
N GLN A 458 7.35 -17.09 -22.23
CA GLN A 458 6.75 -16.40 -23.38
C GLN A 458 7.78 -15.73 -24.32
N ALA A 459 8.96 -15.36 -23.80
CA ALA A 459 9.92 -14.46 -24.45
C ALA A 459 11.03 -15.14 -25.28
N ALA A 460 10.95 -16.44 -25.55
CA ALA A 460 11.97 -17.20 -26.30
C ALA A 460 12.12 -16.82 -27.80
N GLY A 461 12.00 -15.55 -28.19
CA GLY A 461 12.23 -15.13 -29.58
C GLY A 461 12.12 -13.64 -29.93
N SER A 462 12.23 -12.70 -28.98
CA SER A 462 12.33 -11.26 -29.35
C SER A 462 13.78 -10.88 -29.68
N LYS A 463 14.03 -10.43 -30.93
CA LYS A 463 15.28 -9.75 -31.30
C LYS A 463 15.57 -8.57 -30.34
N PRO A 464 16.83 -8.34 -29.94
CA PRO A 464 17.18 -7.20 -29.08
C PRO A 464 17.16 -5.93 -29.92
N GLY A 465 16.06 -5.17 -29.84
CA GLY A 465 15.91 -3.88 -30.47
C GLY A 465 15.39 -2.85 -29.46
N GLY A 466 16.30 -2.00 -28.97
CA GLY A 466 16.03 -0.67 -28.42
C GLY A 466 15.05 -0.57 -27.24
N GLY A 467 15.58 -0.56 -26.01
CA GLY A 467 14.82 -0.16 -24.82
C GLY A 467 15.29 -0.88 -23.56
N GLN A 468 16.45 -0.46 -23.02
CA GLN A 468 16.93 -0.92 -21.72
C GLN A 468 15.96 -0.53 -20.61
N ALA A 469 15.23 -1.53 -20.08
CA ALA A 469 14.69 -1.48 -18.73
C ALA A 469 15.79 -1.95 -17.76
N LEU A 470 16.62 -1.01 -17.31
CA LEU A 470 17.53 -1.20 -16.18
C LEU A 470 16.80 -0.85 -14.89
N GLY A 471 16.73 -1.79 -13.94
CA GLY A 471 16.32 -1.49 -12.57
C GLY A 471 15.78 -2.65 -11.75
N MET A 472 16.66 -3.59 -11.35
CA MET A 472 16.76 -4.22 -10.02
C MET A 472 17.44 -5.59 -10.14
N GLY A 473 18.60 -5.69 -9.51
CA GLY A 473 19.57 -6.76 -9.64
C GLY A 473 19.01 -8.14 -9.30
N SER A 474 19.27 -9.05 -10.22
CA SER A 474 18.92 -10.46 -10.23
C SER A 474 19.74 -11.27 -9.22
N ALA A 475 19.04 -12.00 -8.36
CA ALA A 475 19.54 -13.16 -7.65
C ALA A 475 18.97 -14.45 -8.29
N GLY A 476 19.86 -15.42 -8.55
CA GLY A 476 19.60 -16.83 -8.87
C GLY A 476 19.14 -17.13 -10.32
N ALA A 477 19.43 -18.28 -10.96
CA ALA A 477 20.31 -19.42 -10.71
C ALA A 477 20.23 -20.35 -11.97
N GLY A 478 21.16 -21.30 -12.13
CA GLY A 478 21.01 -22.53 -12.94
C GLY A 478 22.05 -22.69 -14.06
N GLY A 479 22.65 -23.85 -14.34
CA GLY A 479 22.58 -25.22 -13.81
C GLY A 479 23.09 -26.20 -14.90
N HIS A 480 23.63 -27.36 -14.53
CA HIS A 480 23.36 -28.68 -15.16
C HIS A 480 24.02 -29.82 -14.38
N ALA A 481 23.30 -30.94 -14.37
CA ALA A 481 23.39 -32.02 -13.39
C ALA A 481 24.45 -33.07 -13.72
N HIS A 482 25.07 -33.65 -12.69
CA HIS A 482 24.92 -35.08 -12.35
C HIS A 482 25.31 -35.30 -10.86
N GLY A 483 24.37 -35.88 -10.09
CA GLY A 483 24.67 -36.68 -8.89
C GLY A 483 25.12 -35.95 -7.61
N VAL A 484 24.20 -35.21 -6.95
CA VAL A 484 24.03 -34.95 -5.49
C VAL A 484 25.24 -34.55 -4.58
N GLY A 485 26.52 -34.76 -4.93
CA GLY A 485 27.69 -34.46 -4.09
C GLY A 485 28.43 -33.15 -4.38
N ALA A 486 28.36 -32.61 -5.61
CA ALA A 486 29.11 -31.41 -6.01
C ALA A 486 28.44 -30.08 -5.61
N LEU A 487 27.14 -30.08 -5.33
CA LEU A 487 26.37 -28.90 -4.91
C LEU A 487 26.74 -28.43 -3.49
N ALA A 488 27.11 -29.37 -2.61
CA ALA A 488 27.67 -29.05 -1.30
C ALA A 488 29.05 -28.36 -1.42
N ALA A 489 29.87 -28.77 -2.40
CA ALA A 489 31.20 -28.19 -2.64
C ALA A 489 31.15 -26.81 -3.33
N LEU A 490 30.19 -26.56 -4.23
CA LEU A 490 30.03 -25.25 -4.89
C LEU A 490 29.29 -24.24 -4.00
N GLY A 491 28.41 -24.70 -3.10
CA GLY A 491 27.88 -23.90 -2.00
C GLY A 491 29.00 -23.43 -1.05
N ALA A 492 30.01 -24.27 -0.82
CA ALA A 492 31.20 -23.87 -0.06
C ALA A 492 32.04 -22.81 -0.80
N ILE A 493 32.15 -22.86 -2.13
CA ILE A 493 32.92 -21.87 -2.91
C ILE A 493 32.18 -20.53 -3.05
N SER A 494 30.85 -20.53 -3.15
CA SER A 494 30.05 -19.30 -3.18
C SER A 494 29.90 -18.65 -1.80
N THR A 495 29.84 -19.44 -0.72
CA THR A 495 29.92 -18.93 0.67
C THR A 495 31.32 -18.40 0.99
N VAL A 496 32.38 -19.01 0.45
CA VAL A 496 33.75 -18.48 0.53
C VAL A 496 33.90 -17.18 -0.29
N SER A 497 33.36 -17.11 -1.51
CA SER A 497 33.40 -15.88 -2.33
C SER A 497 32.55 -14.74 -1.74
N GLY A 498 31.40 -15.07 -1.16
CA GLY A 498 30.51 -14.10 -0.50
C GLY A 498 30.92 -13.73 0.93
N SER A 499 31.99 -14.33 1.45
CA SER A 499 32.51 -14.03 2.77
C SER A 499 33.05 -12.58 2.83
N PRO A 500 32.69 -11.81 3.88
CA PRO A 500 33.26 -10.48 4.12
C PRO A 500 34.80 -10.48 4.15
N ALA A 501 35.42 -11.55 4.63
CA ALA A 501 36.88 -11.67 4.73
C ALA A 501 37.56 -11.77 3.35
N ILE A 502 36.99 -12.57 2.45
CA ILE A 502 37.47 -12.72 1.06
C ILE A 502 37.20 -11.43 0.27
N GLY A 503 36.05 -10.78 0.50
CA GLY A 503 35.76 -9.48 -0.08
C GLY A 503 36.73 -8.38 0.36
N HIS A 504 37.18 -8.39 1.61
CA HIS A 504 38.19 -7.45 2.12
C HIS A 504 39.59 -7.74 1.59
N LEU A 505 39.96 -9.03 1.48
CA LEU A 505 41.24 -9.47 0.93
C LEU A 505 41.44 -9.04 -0.53
N PHE A 506 40.37 -9.10 -1.34
CA PHE A 506 40.41 -8.74 -2.76
C PHE A 506 39.87 -7.34 -3.07
N GLY A 507 39.45 -6.56 -2.05
CA GLY A 507 38.94 -5.20 -2.21
C GLY A 507 37.68 -5.07 -3.07
N ARG A 508 36.91 -6.14 -3.25
CA ARG A 508 35.72 -6.21 -4.11
C ARG A 508 34.74 -7.26 -3.60
N LYS A 509 33.45 -7.03 -3.80
CA LYS A 509 32.41 -7.99 -3.40
C LYS A 509 32.37 -9.17 -4.39
N ASP A 510 32.25 -10.40 -3.89
CA ASP A 510 32.19 -11.65 -4.66
C ASP A 510 33.34 -11.84 -5.68
N PRO A 511 34.62 -11.78 -5.24
CA PRO A 511 35.78 -11.69 -6.12
C PRO A 511 35.98 -12.90 -7.04
N LEU A 512 35.46 -14.08 -6.65
CA LEU A 512 35.62 -15.33 -7.40
C LEU A 512 34.47 -15.59 -8.39
N SER A 513 33.49 -14.69 -8.47
CA SER A 513 32.41 -14.80 -9.46
C SER A 513 32.91 -14.43 -10.88
N PRO A 514 32.48 -15.16 -11.93
CA PRO A 514 32.79 -14.79 -13.31
C PRO A 514 32.21 -13.40 -13.62
N GLY A 515 33.05 -12.47 -14.10
CA GLY A 515 32.64 -11.08 -14.37
C GLY A 515 32.66 -10.15 -13.15
N SER A 516 33.22 -10.57 -12.01
CA SER A 516 33.29 -9.76 -10.78
C SER A 516 33.98 -8.40 -10.97
N MET A 517 34.97 -8.30 -11.87
CA MET A 517 35.63 -7.03 -12.20
C MET A 517 34.68 -6.07 -12.91
N GLU A 518 33.96 -6.54 -13.92
CA GLU A 518 33.00 -5.71 -14.66
C GLU A 518 31.83 -5.30 -13.77
N ALA A 519 31.34 -6.20 -12.91
CA ALA A 519 30.30 -5.90 -11.93
C ALA A 519 30.76 -4.86 -10.89
N TRP A 520 32.03 -4.94 -10.46
CA TRP A 520 32.62 -3.98 -9.54
C TRP A 520 32.83 -2.62 -10.22
N ASP A 521 33.29 -2.58 -11.46
CA ASP A 521 33.41 -1.36 -12.24
C ASP A 521 32.04 -0.69 -12.47
N LEU A 522 30.99 -1.47 -12.75
CA LEU A 522 29.62 -0.97 -12.84
C LEU A 522 29.12 -0.42 -11.50
N LEU A 523 29.41 -1.11 -10.40
CA LEU A 523 29.09 -0.65 -9.05
C LEU A 523 29.82 0.65 -8.73
N LEU A 524 31.12 0.77 -9.02
CA LEU A 524 31.89 2.00 -8.82
C LEU A 524 31.36 3.14 -9.69
N ASN A 525 31.01 2.86 -10.94
CA ASN A 525 30.38 3.81 -11.85
C ASN A 525 29.00 4.29 -11.33
N GLN A 526 28.20 3.38 -10.75
CA GLN A 526 26.90 3.71 -10.15
C GLN A 526 27.05 4.41 -8.80
N HIS A 527 27.99 3.99 -7.95
CA HIS A 527 28.30 4.62 -6.66
C HIS A 527 28.85 6.03 -6.85
N GLY A 528 29.53 6.28 -7.97
CA GLY A 528 29.89 7.63 -8.38
C GLY A 528 28.65 8.52 -8.39
N VAL A 529 27.62 8.18 -9.14
CA VAL A 529 26.42 9.04 -9.29
C VAL A 529 25.54 9.02 -8.04
N TRP A 530 25.28 7.86 -7.43
CA TRP A 530 24.36 7.73 -6.28
C TRP A 530 25.01 7.98 -4.90
N GLY A 531 26.34 8.02 -4.83
CA GLY A 531 27.09 8.45 -3.64
C GLY A 531 27.40 9.94 -3.64
N MET A 532 27.23 10.62 -4.78
CA MET A 532 27.50 12.05 -4.90
C MET A 532 26.44 12.89 -4.13
N PRO A 533 26.86 13.75 -3.19
CA PRO A 533 25.95 14.60 -2.41
C PRO A 533 25.08 15.52 -3.27
N TRP A 534 25.57 15.92 -4.45
CA TRP A 534 24.87 16.80 -5.39
C TRP A 534 23.79 16.08 -6.22
N PHE A 535 23.80 14.74 -6.29
CA PHE A 535 22.80 13.97 -7.04
C PHE A 535 21.82 13.24 -6.12
N ALA A 536 22.28 12.32 -5.27
CA ALA A 536 21.41 11.49 -4.43
C ALA A 536 21.37 11.92 -2.94
N GLY A 537 22.21 12.88 -2.54
CA GLY A 537 22.16 13.44 -1.19
C GLY A 537 20.83 14.15 -0.90
N PRO A 538 20.54 14.53 0.36
CA PRO A 538 19.26 15.13 0.75
C PRO A 538 18.88 16.42 0.00
N ARG A 539 19.87 17.12 -0.55
CA ARG A 539 19.70 18.31 -1.40
C ARG A 539 20.10 18.07 -2.86
N GLY A 540 20.31 16.81 -3.22
CA GLY A 540 20.79 16.40 -4.53
C GLY A 540 19.73 16.54 -5.62
N ALA A 541 20.17 16.48 -6.87
CA ALA A 541 19.31 16.54 -8.06
C ALA A 541 18.12 15.55 -8.02
N TYR A 542 18.32 14.35 -7.47
CA TYR A 542 17.30 13.31 -7.39
C TYR A 542 16.17 13.64 -6.40
N PRO A 543 16.39 13.93 -5.11
CA PRO A 543 15.28 14.42 -4.27
C PRO A 543 14.66 15.71 -4.77
N ARG A 544 15.46 16.61 -5.35
CA ARG A 544 14.95 17.86 -5.96
C ARG A 544 14.04 17.60 -7.16
N SER A 545 14.21 16.52 -7.93
CA SER A 545 13.29 16.20 -9.03
C SER A 545 11.89 15.84 -8.54
N PHE A 546 11.74 15.37 -7.30
CA PHE A 546 10.43 15.09 -6.69
C PHE A 546 9.77 16.32 -6.05
N LEU A 547 10.53 17.38 -5.75
CA LEU A 547 9.97 18.62 -5.22
C LEU A 547 9.00 19.28 -6.21
N GLY A 548 9.28 19.18 -7.51
CA GLY A 548 8.37 19.65 -8.57
C GLY A 548 7.00 18.97 -8.49
N GLN A 549 6.96 17.64 -8.30
CA GLN A 549 5.71 16.90 -8.17
C GLN A 549 4.91 17.32 -6.93
N MET A 550 5.57 17.57 -5.80
CA MET A 550 4.90 18.07 -4.59
C MET A 550 4.35 19.48 -4.78
N GLN A 551 5.11 20.34 -5.46
CA GLN A 551 4.66 21.69 -5.81
C GLN A 551 3.42 21.63 -6.71
N PHE A 552 3.46 20.84 -7.77
CA PHE A 552 2.33 20.65 -8.69
C PHE A 552 1.09 20.11 -7.97
N ALA A 553 1.24 19.11 -7.10
CA ALA A 553 0.14 18.61 -6.28
C ALA A 553 -0.48 19.69 -5.38
N HIS A 554 0.35 20.53 -4.74
CA HIS A 554 -0.13 21.63 -3.92
C HIS A 554 -0.92 22.67 -4.74
N HIS A 555 -0.39 23.08 -5.89
CA HIS A 555 -1.03 24.04 -6.78
C HIS A 555 -2.30 23.47 -7.41
N ALA A 556 -2.32 22.18 -7.75
CA ALA A 556 -3.50 21.49 -8.22
C ALA A 556 -4.63 21.55 -7.18
N ARG A 557 -4.37 21.24 -5.91
CA ARG A 557 -5.38 21.34 -4.83
C ARG A 557 -5.95 22.75 -4.66
N ARG A 558 -5.09 23.78 -4.73
CA ARG A 558 -5.53 25.18 -4.69
C ARG A 558 -6.41 25.54 -5.89
N GLY A 559 -6.06 25.02 -7.07
CA GLY A 559 -6.84 25.17 -8.28
C GLY A 559 -8.22 24.53 -8.19
N VAL A 560 -8.31 23.31 -7.65
CA VAL A 560 -9.62 22.67 -7.42
C VAL A 560 -10.51 23.54 -6.57
N ALA A 561 -10.00 24.05 -5.44
CA ALA A 561 -10.77 24.88 -4.51
C ALA A 561 -11.35 26.16 -5.12
N GLY A 562 -10.72 26.70 -6.18
CA GLY A 562 -11.18 27.92 -6.85
C GLY A 562 -12.22 27.68 -7.95
N TYR A 563 -12.26 26.49 -8.55
CA TYR A 563 -13.03 26.24 -9.78
C TYR A 563 -14.09 25.14 -9.64
N GLY A 564 -13.95 24.18 -8.72
CA GLY A 564 -14.90 23.07 -8.60
C GLY A 564 -14.61 22.11 -7.45
N ARG A 565 -14.87 20.83 -7.67
CA ARG A 565 -14.61 19.74 -6.71
C ARG A 565 -13.61 18.76 -7.30
N VAL A 566 -12.98 17.97 -6.45
CA VAL A 566 -12.13 16.85 -6.88
C VAL A 566 -13.00 15.89 -7.71
N ASN A 567 -12.43 15.34 -8.79
CA ASN A 567 -13.10 14.46 -9.77
C ASN A 567 -14.22 15.09 -10.60
N THR A 568 -14.26 16.41 -10.72
CA THR A 568 -15.15 17.08 -11.70
C THR A 568 -14.31 17.71 -12.80
N MET A 569 -14.84 17.79 -14.03
CA MET A 569 -14.09 18.34 -15.17
C MET A 569 -13.62 19.77 -14.87
N ARG A 570 -14.50 20.58 -14.26
CA ARG A 570 -14.20 21.96 -13.90
C ARG A 570 -13.17 22.07 -12.77
N GLY A 571 -13.23 21.20 -11.76
CA GLY A 571 -12.20 21.14 -10.72
C GLY A 571 -10.84 20.71 -11.26
N GLY A 572 -10.82 19.72 -12.16
CA GLY A 572 -9.60 19.24 -12.82
C GLY A 572 -8.99 20.29 -13.75
N GLY A 573 -9.82 21.06 -14.45
CA GLY A 573 -9.37 22.25 -15.19
C GLY A 573 -8.70 23.29 -14.32
N GLY A 574 -9.30 23.62 -13.17
CA GLY A 574 -8.71 24.54 -12.20
C GLY A 574 -7.37 24.04 -11.67
N ALA A 575 -7.25 22.74 -11.40
CA ALA A 575 -6.00 22.10 -11.03
C ALA A 575 -4.93 22.26 -12.13
N ILE A 576 -5.25 21.88 -13.36
CA ILE A 576 -4.33 21.97 -14.50
C ILE A 576 -3.86 23.40 -14.75
N VAL A 577 -4.77 24.39 -14.71
CA VAL A 577 -4.41 25.81 -14.85
C VAL A 577 -3.42 26.22 -13.77
N SER A 578 -3.73 25.90 -12.51
CA SER A 578 -2.88 26.27 -11.37
C SER A 578 -1.52 25.59 -11.38
N MET A 579 -1.44 24.36 -11.89
CA MET A 579 -0.19 23.64 -12.08
C MET A 579 0.68 24.28 -13.17
N MET A 580 0.08 24.60 -14.32
CA MET A 580 0.85 25.21 -15.41
C MET A 580 1.28 26.64 -15.08
N GLU A 581 0.61 27.34 -14.15
CA GLU A 581 1.08 28.63 -13.61
C GLU A 581 2.43 28.53 -12.89
N VAL A 582 2.76 27.36 -12.35
CA VAL A 582 4.05 27.10 -11.70
C VAL A 582 5.00 26.27 -12.57
N GLY A 583 4.72 26.20 -13.87
CA GLY A 583 5.61 25.61 -14.87
C GLY A 583 5.42 24.11 -15.11
N ALA A 584 4.28 23.53 -14.73
CA ALA A 584 3.96 22.16 -15.12
C ALA A 584 3.75 22.03 -16.65
N ASP A 585 4.29 20.97 -17.25
CA ASP A 585 4.02 20.59 -18.64
C ASP A 585 2.90 19.54 -18.73
N LEU A 586 2.47 19.19 -19.95
CA LEU A 586 1.45 18.15 -20.21
C LEU A 586 1.77 16.82 -19.48
N ARG A 587 3.05 16.46 -19.40
CA ARG A 587 3.53 15.22 -18.75
C ARG A 587 3.35 15.22 -17.23
N ASP A 588 3.27 16.41 -16.63
CA ASP A 588 3.15 16.55 -15.18
C ASP A 588 1.69 16.53 -14.74
N LEU A 589 0.73 16.79 -15.64
CA LEU A 589 -0.70 16.96 -15.34
C LEU A 589 -1.28 15.79 -14.56
N ARG A 590 -1.07 14.57 -15.06
CA ARG A 590 -1.58 13.36 -14.42
C ARG A 590 -1.00 13.17 -13.01
N SER A 591 0.30 13.41 -12.83
CA SER A 591 0.95 13.29 -11.51
C SER A 591 0.42 14.33 -10.52
N GLY A 592 0.18 15.56 -10.97
CA GLY A 592 -0.36 16.63 -10.12
C GLY A 592 -1.84 16.44 -9.79
N LEU A 593 -2.65 15.92 -10.72
CA LEU A 593 -4.05 15.56 -10.47
C LEU A 593 -4.16 14.43 -9.43
N VAL A 594 -3.37 13.37 -9.55
CA VAL A 594 -3.27 12.31 -8.53
C VAL A 594 -2.83 12.91 -7.18
N GLY A 595 -1.85 13.83 -7.21
CA GLY A 595 -1.42 14.58 -6.03
C GLY A 595 -2.52 15.44 -5.41
N ALA A 596 -3.51 15.89 -6.19
CA ALA A 596 -4.69 16.62 -5.75
C ALA A 596 -5.88 15.73 -5.38
N GLU A 597 -5.64 14.43 -5.18
CA GLU A 597 -6.62 13.44 -4.74
C GLU A 597 -7.66 13.07 -5.82
N PHE A 598 -7.38 13.31 -7.10
CA PHE A 598 -8.20 12.75 -8.18
C PHE A 598 -8.02 11.24 -8.25
N ASP A 599 -9.13 10.50 -8.24
CA ASP A 599 -9.19 9.04 -8.38
C ASP A 599 -10.02 8.58 -9.59
N ASP A 600 -10.78 9.48 -10.22
CA ASP A 600 -11.50 9.19 -11.47
C ASP A 600 -10.54 9.23 -12.67
N GLU A 601 -10.14 8.04 -13.13
CA GLU A 601 -9.23 7.88 -14.28
C GLU A 601 -9.81 8.42 -15.58
N ALA A 602 -11.13 8.34 -15.79
CA ALA A 602 -11.76 8.84 -17.00
C ALA A 602 -11.72 10.37 -17.05
N VAL A 603 -11.99 11.04 -15.92
CA VAL A 603 -11.87 12.51 -15.82
C VAL A 603 -10.43 12.96 -16.08
N MET A 604 -9.45 12.31 -15.43
CA MET A 604 -8.04 12.65 -15.63
C MET A 604 -7.58 12.45 -17.07
N MET A 605 -7.96 11.33 -17.70
CA MET A 605 -7.59 11.00 -19.08
C MET A 605 -8.19 12.00 -20.08
N HIS A 606 -9.49 12.32 -19.97
CA HIS A 606 -10.14 13.26 -20.88
C HIS A 606 -9.61 14.69 -20.73
N LEU A 607 -9.27 15.11 -19.52
CA LEU A 607 -8.61 16.40 -19.30
C LEU A 607 -7.21 16.43 -19.90
N GLU A 608 -6.37 15.42 -19.65
CA GLU A 608 -5.02 15.34 -20.23
C GLU A 608 -5.08 15.35 -21.77
N GLN A 609 -5.97 14.53 -22.34
CA GLN A 609 -6.15 14.43 -23.79
C GLN A 609 -6.66 15.75 -24.39
N SER A 610 -7.68 16.37 -23.82
CA SER A 610 -8.24 17.63 -24.32
C SER A 610 -7.20 18.76 -24.27
N PHE A 611 -6.50 18.92 -23.15
CA PHE A 611 -5.43 19.93 -23.03
C PHE A 611 -4.26 19.66 -23.98
N GLY A 612 -3.91 18.39 -24.22
CA GLY A 612 -2.90 17.98 -25.19
C GLY A 612 -3.29 18.31 -26.62
N LEU A 613 -4.52 17.97 -27.02
CA LEU A 613 -5.05 18.27 -28.36
C LEU A 613 -5.19 19.78 -28.62
N VAL A 614 -5.56 20.56 -27.60
CA VAL A 614 -5.58 22.03 -27.71
C VAL A 614 -4.17 22.57 -27.93
N GLU A 615 -3.15 22.04 -27.24
CA GLU A 615 -1.76 22.46 -27.41
C GLU A 615 -1.23 22.09 -28.80
N GLU A 616 -1.53 20.88 -29.29
CA GLU A 616 -1.16 20.41 -30.61
C GLU A 616 -1.80 21.28 -31.70
N ASN A 617 -3.13 21.44 -31.66
CA ASN A 617 -3.87 22.27 -32.61
C ASN A 617 -3.43 23.74 -32.59
N ALA A 618 -2.97 24.26 -31.44
CA ALA A 618 -2.49 25.63 -31.32
C ALA A 618 -1.16 25.85 -32.07
N ARG A 619 -0.35 24.80 -32.31
CA ARG A 619 0.90 24.91 -33.06
C ARG A 619 0.67 25.22 -34.54
N ASP A 620 -0.45 24.74 -35.08
CA ASP A 620 -0.84 24.98 -36.47
C ASP A 620 -1.46 26.38 -36.69
N ILE A 621 -1.74 27.10 -35.61
CA ILE A 621 -2.31 28.45 -35.66
C ILE A 621 -1.18 29.48 -35.76
N VAL A 622 -1.09 30.10 -36.92
CA VAL A 622 -0.08 31.12 -37.27
C VAL A 622 -0.50 32.50 -36.75
N LEU A 623 -0.69 32.65 -35.44
CA LEU A 623 -0.87 33.95 -34.78
C LEU A 623 0.42 34.32 -34.03
N SER A 624 0.81 35.59 -34.10
CA SER A 624 1.94 36.09 -33.31
C SER A 624 1.69 35.99 -31.80
N ASN A 625 0.45 36.22 -31.34
CA ASN A 625 0.06 35.93 -29.95
C ASN A 625 -0.31 34.45 -29.76
N LYS A 626 0.61 33.68 -29.17
CA LYS A 626 0.43 32.25 -28.90
C LYS A 626 -0.72 31.93 -27.93
N HIS A 627 -1.00 32.80 -26.96
CA HIS A 627 -2.13 32.59 -26.04
C HIS A 627 -3.47 32.74 -26.75
N LEU A 628 -3.59 33.71 -27.66
CA LEU A 628 -4.78 33.87 -28.49
C LEU A 628 -4.94 32.69 -29.46
N GLY A 629 -3.84 32.22 -30.07
CA GLY A 629 -3.85 30.99 -30.87
C GLY A 629 -4.40 29.78 -30.12
N ARG A 630 -3.98 29.59 -28.86
CA ARG A 630 -4.53 28.53 -28.00
C ARG A 630 -6.04 28.66 -27.77
N VAL A 631 -6.54 29.88 -27.57
CA VAL A 631 -7.99 30.14 -27.42
C VAL A 631 -8.75 29.81 -28.71
N VAL A 632 -8.21 30.16 -29.87
CA VAL A 632 -8.80 29.83 -31.18
C VAL A 632 -8.86 28.31 -31.37
N ALA A 633 -7.78 27.58 -31.07
CA ALA A 633 -7.75 26.11 -31.13
C ALA A 633 -8.81 25.50 -30.22
N ALA A 634 -8.89 25.95 -28.97
CA ALA A 634 -9.87 25.45 -28.01
C ALA A 634 -11.31 25.77 -28.43
N THR A 635 -11.55 26.95 -29.01
CA THR A 635 -12.88 27.37 -29.47
C THR A 635 -13.35 26.53 -30.64
N ARG A 636 -12.46 26.21 -31.60
CA ARG A 636 -12.78 25.30 -32.72
C ARG A 636 -13.15 23.90 -32.24
N ARG A 637 -12.44 23.37 -31.24
CA ARG A 637 -12.76 22.07 -30.64
C ARG A 637 -14.13 22.09 -29.96
N VAL A 638 -14.38 23.08 -29.10
CA VAL A 638 -15.68 23.23 -28.41
C VAL A 638 -16.84 23.37 -29.41
N ASP A 639 -16.69 24.21 -30.42
CA ASP A 639 -17.70 24.42 -31.47
C ASP A 639 -18.01 23.10 -32.21
N SER A 640 -16.99 22.36 -32.62
CA SER A 640 -17.16 21.07 -33.30
C SER A 640 -17.80 20.02 -32.39
N GLN A 641 -17.28 19.83 -31.17
CA GLN A 641 -17.72 18.77 -30.27
C GLN A 641 -19.14 19.01 -29.73
N MET A 642 -19.46 20.24 -29.33
CA MET A 642 -20.82 20.57 -28.90
C MET A 642 -21.84 20.37 -30.02
N TYR A 643 -21.47 20.68 -31.27
CA TYR A 643 -22.33 20.45 -32.42
C TYR A 643 -22.53 18.96 -32.73
N GLN A 644 -21.47 18.14 -32.65
CA GLN A 644 -21.55 16.69 -32.82
C GLN A 644 -22.46 16.05 -31.76
N VAL A 645 -22.30 16.44 -30.48
CA VAL A 645 -23.17 15.98 -29.39
C VAL A 645 -24.62 16.45 -29.59
N ALA A 646 -24.82 17.72 -29.99
CA ALA A 646 -26.15 18.25 -30.25
C ALA A 646 -26.84 17.57 -31.43
N LYS A 647 -26.10 17.12 -32.45
CA LYS A 647 -26.62 16.34 -33.58
C LYS A 647 -26.78 14.85 -33.30
N GLY A 648 -26.12 14.33 -32.27
CA GLY A 648 -26.12 12.90 -31.94
C GLY A 648 -25.34 12.10 -32.97
N GLU A 649 -24.23 12.64 -33.46
CA GLU A 649 -23.38 11.96 -34.44
C GLU A 649 -22.72 10.72 -33.81
N PRO A 650 -22.54 9.62 -34.58
CA PRO A 650 -21.84 8.44 -34.09
C PRO A 650 -20.38 8.78 -33.72
N GLY A 651 -20.02 8.62 -32.44
CA GLY A 651 -18.70 8.96 -31.92
C GLY A 651 -18.63 10.24 -31.07
N ALA A 652 -19.72 11.00 -30.95
CA ALA A 652 -19.78 12.18 -30.09
C ALA A 652 -19.56 11.81 -28.61
N ASN A 653 -18.51 12.34 -27.99
CA ASN A 653 -18.12 12.04 -26.63
C ASN A 653 -18.47 13.20 -25.68
N VAL A 654 -19.36 12.93 -24.72
CA VAL A 654 -19.85 13.91 -23.75
C VAL A 654 -18.75 14.32 -22.77
N GLN A 655 -17.90 13.39 -22.34
CA GLN A 655 -16.79 13.64 -21.44
C GLN A 655 -15.70 14.47 -22.11
N GLU A 656 -15.38 14.17 -23.37
CA GLU A 656 -14.44 14.97 -24.16
C GLU A 656 -14.97 16.40 -24.38
N THR A 657 -16.26 16.54 -24.68
CA THR A 657 -16.91 17.86 -24.84
C THR A 657 -16.83 18.68 -23.55
N ALA A 658 -17.07 18.06 -22.39
CA ALA A 658 -16.93 18.72 -21.09
C ALA A 658 -15.47 19.14 -20.81
N ALA A 659 -14.50 18.28 -21.13
CA ALA A 659 -13.08 18.58 -21.00
C ALA A 659 -12.63 19.72 -21.93
N ASP A 660 -13.13 19.76 -23.18
CA ASP A 660 -12.83 20.81 -24.15
C ASP A 660 -13.38 22.18 -23.72
N ILE A 661 -14.58 22.24 -23.13
CA ILE A 661 -15.13 23.48 -22.55
C ILE A 661 -14.22 24.00 -21.43
N VAL A 662 -13.72 23.09 -20.60
CA VAL A 662 -12.78 23.42 -19.52
C VAL A 662 -11.43 23.88 -20.07
N ALA A 663 -10.89 23.22 -21.09
CA ALA A 663 -9.65 23.60 -21.75
C ALA A 663 -9.76 24.99 -22.43
N LEU A 664 -10.94 25.32 -22.96
CA LEU A 664 -11.26 26.66 -23.47
C LEU A 664 -11.24 27.70 -22.36
N GLN A 665 -11.94 27.46 -21.25
CA GLN A 665 -11.94 28.38 -20.10
C GLN A 665 -10.51 28.60 -19.58
N ALA A 666 -9.73 27.53 -19.44
CA ALA A 666 -8.34 27.58 -19.05
C ALA A 666 -7.48 28.42 -20.00
N SER A 667 -7.66 28.25 -21.31
CA SER A 667 -6.94 29.01 -22.34
C SER A 667 -7.32 30.50 -22.30
N ALA A 668 -8.60 30.82 -22.13
CA ALA A 668 -9.11 32.18 -22.00
C ALA A 668 -8.57 32.88 -20.73
N PHE A 669 -8.55 32.15 -19.61
CA PHE A 669 -7.98 32.65 -18.36
C PHE A 669 -6.49 32.98 -18.50
N ARG A 670 -5.71 32.13 -19.17
CA ARG A 670 -4.29 32.41 -19.43
C ARG A 670 -4.06 33.59 -20.35
N LEU A 671 -4.85 33.72 -21.41
CA LEU A 671 -4.80 34.90 -22.26
C LEU A 671 -5.02 36.17 -21.45
N ARG A 672 -6.06 36.20 -20.59
CA ARG A 672 -6.34 37.34 -19.71
C ARG A 672 -5.19 37.64 -18.75
N ARG A 673 -4.54 36.60 -18.21
CA ARG A 673 -3.41 36.74 -17.27
C ARG A 673 -2.11 37.17 -17.95
N SER A 674 -1.93 36.84 -19.23
CA SER A 674 -0.78 37.28 -20.04
C SER A 674 -0.78 38.78 -20.34
N LEU A 675 -1.92 39.45 -20.14
CA LEU A 675 -2.09 40.90 -20.31
C LEU A 675 -2.38 41.56 -18.94
N PRO A 676 -1.38 41.64 -18.03
CA PRO A 676 -1.55 42.26 -16.73
C PRO A 676 -1.61 43.78 -16.86
N GLY A 677 -2.70 44.39 -16.36
CA GLY A 677 -2.85 45.85 -16.35
C GLY A 677 -4.32 46.26 -16.28
N ALA A 678 -4.61 47.29 -15.48
CA ALA A 678 -5.82 48.08 -15.61
C ALA A 678 -5.38 49.42 -16.19
N ILE A 679 -5.75 49.68 -17.44
CA ILE A 679 -5.43 50.96 -18.10
C ILE A 679 -6.64 51.85 -17.90
N THR A 680 -6.43 52.95 -17.18
CA THR A 680 -7.41 54.01 -17.07
C THR A 680 -7.23 54.95 -18.26
N LEU A 681 -8.27 55.08 -19.08
CA LEU A 681 -8.36 56.05 -20.15
C LEU A 681 -9.25 57.21 -19.71
N ASP A 682 -8.94 58.41 -20.19
CA ASP A 682 -9.81 59.57 -20.00
C ASP A 682 -11.15 59.36 -20.75
N GLU A 683 -12.22 59.97 -20.25
CA GLU A 683 -13.60 59.80 -20.75
C GLU A 683 -13.76 59.97 -22.28
N PRO A 684 -13.08 60.91 -22.96
CA PRO A 684 -13.13 61.00 -24.42
C PRO A 684 -12.51 59.79 -25.13
N HIS A 685 -11.32 59.36 -24.69
CA HIS A 685 -10.60 58.22 -25.27
C HIS A 685 -11.35 56.91 -25.00
N LEU A 686 -11.93 56.76 -23.81
CA LEU A 686 -12.76 55.62 -23.43
C LEU A 686 -13.97 55.48 -24.37
N ARG A 687 -14.70 56.56 -24.65
CA ARG A 687 -15.83 56.53 -25.59
C ARG A 687 -15.42 56.10 -27.01
N HIS A 688 -14.23 56.48 -27.45
CA HIS A 688 -13.72 56.07 -28.76
C HIS A 688 -13.39 54.58 -28.82
N VAL A 689 -12.65 54.04 -27.84
CA VAL A 689 -12.36 52.61 -27.80
C VAL A 689 -13.62 51.76 -27.57
N GLU A 690 -14.58 52.22 -26.77
CA GLU A 690 -15.87 51.55 -26.61
C GLU A 690 -16.67 51.51 -27.93
N SER A 691 -16.66 52.60 -28.70
CA SER A 691 -17.33 52.65 -30.00
C SER A 691 -16.71 51.65 -30.98
N TYR A 692 -15.39 51.48 -30.91
CA TYR A 692 -14.66 50.46 -31.67
C TYR A 692 -15.04 49.05 -31.20
N MET A 693 -15.06 48.78 -29.89
CA MET A 693 -15.41 47.44 -29.36
C MET A 693 -16.83 47.01 -29.76
N ARG A 694 -17.78 47.93 -29.87
CA ARG A 694 -19.15 47.63 -30.34
C ARG A 694 -19.22 47.28 -31.84
N ALA A 695 -18.33 47.85 -32.64
CA ALA A 695 -18.30 47.64 -34.09
C ALA A 695 -16.86 47.69 -34.63
N PRO A 696 -16.07 46.61 -34.46
CA PRO A 696 -14.67 46.60 -34.86
C PRO A 696 -14.51 46.80 -36.37
N LYS A 697 -13.71 47.79 -36.77
CA LYS A 697 -13.43 48.12 -38.18
C LYS A 697 -11.92 48.19 -38.42
N LYS A 698 -11.46 47.53 -39.47
CA LYS A 698 -10.05 47.52 -39.90
C LYS A 698 -9.46 48.94 -40.09
N PRO A 699 -10.11 49.87 -40.82
CA PRO A 699 -9.56 51.22 -41.01
C PRO A 699 -9.32 51.99 -39.71
N TRP A 700 -10.10 51.71 -38.66
CA TRP A 700 -9.95 52.38 -37.37
C TRP A 700 -8.65 51.95 -36.65
N ILE A 701 -8.34 50.65 -36.66
CA ILE A 701 -7.09 50.12 -36.08
C ILE A 701 -5.88 50.55 -36.89
N GLU A 702 -5.95 50.49 -38.22
CA GLU A 702 -4.85 50.94 -39.07
C GLU A 702 -4.53 52.42 -38.86
N ASN A 703 -5.56 53.26 -38.65
CA ASN A 703 -5.36 54.67 -38.31
C ASN A 703 -4.76 54.86 -36.92
N LEU A 704 -5.21 54.09 -35.92
CA LEU A 704 -4.62 54.13 -34.58
C LEU A 704 -3.13 53.74 -34.62
N GLN A 705 -2.77 52.75 -35.42
CA GLN A 705 -1.36 52.35 -35.61
C GLN A 705 -0.52 53.40 -36.32
N GLN A 706 -1.10 54.13 -37.27
CA GLN A 706 -0.43 55.28 -37.89
C GLN A 706 -0.09 56.34 -36.83
N VAL A 707 -1.03 56.66 -35.93
CA VAL A 707 -0.78 57.58 -34.80
C VAL A 707 0.33 57.04 -33.88
N ILE A 708 0.32 55.74 -33.56
CA ILE A 708 1.38 55.10 -32.76
C ILE A 708 2.75 55.18 -33.47
N SER A 709 2.79 55.11 -34.80
CA SER A 709 4.03 55.25 -35.59
C SER A 709 4.51 56.70 -35.77
N GLY A 710 3.82 57.68 -35.18
CA GLY A 710 4.16 59.10 -35.25
C GLY A 710 3.55 59.86 -36.43
N ALA A 711 2.65 59.25 -37.20
CA ALA A 711 1.92 59.92 -38.27
C ALA A 711 0.66 60.63 -37.72
N PRO A 712 0.25 61.80 -38.27
CA PRO A 712 -0.96 62.48 -37.82
C PRO A 712 -2.21 61.63 -38.10
N GLY A 713 -3.11 61.52 -37.12
CA GLY A 713 -4.37 60.78 -37.27
C GLY A 713 -5.25 61.38 -38.37
N THR A 714 -5.52 60.61 -39.42
CA THR A 714 -6.30 61.09 -40.58
C THR A 714 -7.80 60.81 -40.49
N HIS A 715 -8.26 60.10 -39.45
CA HIS A 715 -9.68 59.83 -39.19
C HIS A 715 -10.15 60.57 -37.93
N ASN A 716 -11.24 61.35 -38.04
CA ASN A 716 -11.96 61.85 -36.86
C ASN A 716 -12.67 60.64 -36.19
N PRO A 717 -12.35 60.28 -34.94
CA PRO A 717 -11.87 61.15 -33.85
C PRO A 717 -10.41 61.00 -33.39
N LEU A 718 -9.57 60.25 -34.12
CA LEU A 718 -8.17 60.00 -33.77
C LEU A 718 -7.21 61.15 -34.15
N ALA A 719 -7.70 62.20 -34.81
CA ALA A 719 -6.88 63.29 -35.35
C ALA A 719 -6.17 64.18 -34.31
N HIS A 720 -6.59 64.14 -33.05
CA HIS A 720 -6.04 64.96 -31.97
C HIS A 720 -5.47 64.14 -30.81
N ILE A 721 -5.24 62.85 -31.03
CA ILE A 721 -4.75 61.93 -30.00
C ILE A 721 -3.22 61.85 -30.11
N ASP A 722 -2.53 61.94 -28.98
CA ASP A 722 -1.08 61.80 -28.94
C ASP A 722 -0.64 60.33 -29.07
N GLN A 723 0.66 60.10 -29.32
CA GLN A 723 1.19 58.76 -29.51
C GLN A 723 0.99 57.88 -28.26
N GLY A 724 1.18 58.43 -27.05
CA GLY A 724 1.08 57.69 -25.81
C GLY A 724 -0.36 57.30 -25.44
N ASP A 725 -1.32 58.16 -25.74
CA ASP A 725 -2.75 57.89 -25.63
C ASP A 725 -3.19 56.84 -26.63
N ALA A 726 -2.71 56.90 -27.87
CA ALA A 726 -3.00 55.88 -28.88
C ALA A 726 -2.44 54.51 -28.48
N GLU A 727 -1.23 54.43 -27.90
CA GLU A 727 -0.66 53.21 -27.35
C GLU A 727 -1.51 52.66 -26.19
N ARG A 728 -1.90 53.52 -25.24
CA ARG A 728 -2.79 53.16 -24.12
C ARG A 728 -4.16 52.67 -24.60
N MET A 729 -4.74 53.31 -25.62
CA MET A 729 -5.99 52.89 -26.24
C MET A 729 -5.87 51.51 -26.88
N LEU A 730 -4.78 51.25 -27.61
CA LEU A 730 -4.54 49.96 -28.24
C LEU A 730 -4.35 48.84 -27.20
N GLU A 731 -3.62 49.12 -26.12
CA GLU A 731 -3.41 48.18 -25.03
C GLU A 731 -4.72 47.91 -24.27
N TRP A 732 -5.54 48.94 -24.04
CA TRP A 732 -6.87 48.80 -23.46
C TRP A 732 -7.75 47.87 -24.31
N ILE A 733 -7.76 48.03 -25.64
CA ILE A 733 -8.51 47.15 -26.55
C ILE A 733 -8.08 45.69 -26.41
N LYS A 734 -6.76 45.41 -26.34
CA LYS A 734 -6.24 44.04 -26.14
C LYS A 734 -6.71 43.44 -24.82
N ILE A 735 -6.65 44.22 -23.73
CA ILE A 735 -7.10 43.79 -22.40
C ILE A 735 -8.61 43.52 -22.38
N THR A 736 -9.40 44.41 -22.99
CA THR A 736 -10.87 44.27 -23.06
C THR A 736 -11.25 43.04 -23.88
N HIS A 737 -10.64 42.81 -25.05
CA HIS A 737 -10.87 41.58 -25.81
C HIS A 737 -10.57 40.31 -25.00
N ALA A 738 -9.46 40.28 -24.25
CA ALA A 738 -9.15 39.13 -23.40
C ALA A 738 -10.16 38.97 -22.24
N ALA A 739 -10.69 40.07 -21.71
CA ALA A 739 -11.73 40.06 -20.69
C ALA A 739 -13.08 39.57 -21.24
N ASP A 740 -13.46 39.99 -22.45
CA ASP A 740 -14.68 39.57 -23.15
C ASP A 740 -14.62 38.07 -23.46
N ILE A 741 -13.50 37.57 -23.99
CA ILE A 741 -13.26 36.14 -24.24
C ILE A 741 -13.40 35.34 -22.94
N LYS A 742 -12.76 35.78 -21.86
CA LYS A 742 -12.85 35.10 -20.56
C LYS A 742 -14.29 35.09 -20.05
N THR A 743 -14.99 36.22 -20.13
CA THR A 743 -16.38 36.34 -19.67
C THR A 743 -17.30 35.43 -20.49
N ALA A 744 -17.13 35.38 -21.81
CA ALA A 744 -17.91 34.50 -22.67
C ALA A 744 -17.63 33.01 -22.37
N ALA A 745 -16.38 32.64 -22.11
CA ALA A 745 -16.01 31.27 -21.72
C ALA A 745 -16.61 30.90 -20.35
N ASP A 746 -16.59 31.83 -19.39
CA ASP A 746 -17.18 31.65 -18.06
C ASP A 746 -18.72 31.53 -18.13
N ASN A 747 -19.36 32.28 -19.01
CA ASN A 747 -20.80 32.17 -19.25
C ASN A 747 -21.14 30.82 -19.88
N LEU A 748 -20.38 30.39 -20.91
CA LEU A 748 -20.60 29.12 -21.59
C LEU A 748 -20.45 27.93 -20.64
N ILE A 749 -19.41 27.89 -19.79
CA ILE A 749 -19.25 26.81 -18.82
C ILE A 749 -20.33 26.85 -17.73
N ALA A 750 -20.82 28.04 -17.35
CA ALA A 750 -21.89 28.18 -16.37
C ALA A 750 -23.24 27.68 -16.91
N ASN A 751 -23.48 27.84 -18.21
CA ASN A 751 -24.70 27.38 -18.85
C ASN A 751 -24.44 26.84 -20.28
N PRO A 752 -23.90 25.61 -20.42
CA PRO A 752 -23.63 25.03 -21.73
C PRO A 752 -24.91 24.65 -22.50
N LEU A 753 -26.08 24.75 -21.85
CA LEU A 753 -27.38 24.46 -22.44
C LEU A 753 -27.90 25.62 -23.29
N ASP A 754 -27.31 26.81 -23.18
CA ASP A 754 -27.65 27.95 -24.01
C ASP A 754 -26.76 28.00 -25.25
N GLN A 755 -27.37 27.69 -26.40
CA GLN A 755 -26.70 27.70 -27.70
C GLN A 755 -26.17 29.09 -28.05
N GLN A 756 -26.80 30.17 -27.57
CA GLN A 756 -26.37 31.53 -27.85
C GLN A 756 -25.00 31.83 -27.22
N LEU A 757 -24.67 31.24 -26.07
CA LEU A 757 -23.38 31.44 -25.43
C LEU A 757 -22.21 30.86 -26.23
N VAL A 758 -22.45 29.84 -27.06
CA VAL A 758 -21.45 29.32 -28.03
C VAL A 758 -21.20 30.36 -29.13
N ALA A 759 -22.26 30.98 -29.65
CA ALA A 759 -22.14 32.06 -30.63
C ALA A 759 -21.41 33.27 -30.05
N ASP A 760 -21.76 33.68 -28.83
CA ASP A 760 -21.17 34.83 -28.15
C ASP A 760 -19.67 34.58 -27.89
N MET A 761 -19.30 33.39 -27.42
CA MET A 761 -17.91 32.96 -27.27
C MET A 761 -17.15 33.02 -28.59
N ARG A 762 -17.70 32.43 -29.66
CA ARG A 762 -17.10 32.44 -31.00
C ARG A 762 -16.94 33.86 -31.55
N ASN A 763 -17.92 34.72 -31.33
CA ASN A 763 -17.90 36.12 -31.76
C ASN A 763 -16.84 36.93 -31.01
N ALA A 764 -16.69 36.73 -29.69
CA ALA A 764 -15.65 37.37 -28.90
C ALA A 764 -14.24 36.99 -29.39
N VAL A 765 -14.00 35.69 -29.66
CA VAL A 765 -12.72 35.20 -30.18
C VAL A 765 -12.48 35.70 -31.61
N SER A 766 -13.51 35.67 -32.46
CA SER A 766 -13.43 36.18 -33.84
C SER A 766 -13.05 37.66 -33.85
N ALA A 767 -13.73 38.49 -33.05
CA ALA A 767 -13.43 39.91 -32.93
C ALA A 767 -11.98 40.15 -32.49
N ALA A 768 -11.53 39.50 -31.41
CA ALA A 768 -10.17 39.63 -30.92
C ALA A 768 -9.11 39.18 -31.94
N THR A 769 -9.39 38.10 -32.68
CA THR A 769 -8.49 37.56 -33.71
C THR A 769 -8.39 38.50 -34.91
N ASN A 770 -9.52 39.06 -35.35
CA ASN A 770 -9.54 40.06 -36.41
C ASN A 770 -8.78 41.32 -36.00
N THR A 771 -9.05 41.85 -34.80
CA THR A 771 -8.30 42.98 -34.25
C THR A 771 -6.81 42.68 -34.19
N HIS A 772 -6.41 41.50 -33.73
CA HIS A 772 -5.01 41.09 -33.67
C HIS A 772 -4.34 41.02 -35.05
N ASN A 773 -5.00 40.45 -36.04
CA ASN A 773 -4.48 40.38 -37.41
C ASN A 773 -4.34 41.77 -38.03
N TRP A 774 -5.28 42.68 -37.77
CA TRP A 774 -5.16 44.08 -38.20
C TRP A 774 -3.96 44.78 -37.55
N ILE A 775 -3.68 44.49 -36.27
CA ILE A 775 -2.54 45.05 -35.54
C ILE A 775 -1.21 44.52 -36.07
N THR A 776 -1.13 43.23 -36.40
CA THR A 776 0.15 42.56 -36.68
C THR A 776 0.47 42.51 -38.17
N GLY A 777 -0.53 42.70 -39.03
CA GLY A 777 -0.40 42.44 -40.46
C GLY A 777 -0.36 40.96 -40.79
N ASP A 778 -0.65 40.07 -39.83
CA ASP A 778 -0.69 38.62 -40.04
C ASP A 778 -1.76 38.28 -41.10
N SER A 779 -1.44 37.37 -42.03
CA SER A 779 -2.36 36.97 -43.09
C SER A 779 -3.59 36.26 -42.50
N THR A 780 -4.79 36.67 -42.93
CA THR A 780 -6.05 35.97 -42.65
C THR A 780 -6.15 34.71 -43.51
N ASP A 781 -5.46 33.65 -43.10
CA ASP A 781 -5.62 32.31 -43.66
C ASP A 781 -6.75 31.58 -42.92
N ASP A 782 -7.33 30.53 -43.53
CA ASP A 782 -8.36 29.68 -42.93
C ASP A 782 -7.91 29.07 -41.59
N ARG A 783 -6.60 28.98 -41.37
CA ARG A 783 -6.00 28.48 -40.12
C ARG A 783 -6.07 29.47 -38.97
N THR A 784 -6.03 30.77 -39.26
CA THR A 784 -6.00 31.85 -38.26
C THR A 784 -7.35 32.53 -38.10
N HIS A 785 -8.21 32.48 -39.13
CA HIS A 785 -9.52 33.10 -39.09
C HIS A 785 -10.59 32.19 -38.44
N LEU A 786 -11.35 32.74 -37.50
CA LEU A 786 -12.56 32.11 -36.96
C LEU A 786 -13.76 32.92 -37.44
N ALA A 787 -14.53 32.38 -38.39
CA ALA A 787 -15.69 33.08 -38.92
C ALA A 787 -16.70 33.39 -37.79
N PRO A 788 -17.23 34.63 -37.71
CA PRO A 788 -18.20 35.00 -36.69
C PRO A 788 -19.49 34.20 -36.88
N SER A 789 -20.15 33.90 -35.77
CA SER A 789 -21.48 33.30 -35.78
C SER A 789 -22.54 34.37 -36.05
N ARG A 790 -23.74 33.95 -36.49
CA ARG A 790 -24.90 34.84 -36.54
C ARG A 790 -25.21 35.35 -35.12
N ARG A 791 -25.59 36.63 -34.99
CA ARG A 791 -25.97 37.22 -33.69
C ARG A 791 -27.13 36.50 -33.01
N SER A 792 -28.00 35.84 -33.77
CA SER A 792 -29.01 34.91 -33.30
C SER A 792 -28.83 33.62 -34.08
N LEU A 793 -28.60 32.51 -33.39
CA LEU A 793 -28.58 31.18 -34.00
C LEU A 793 -30.01 30.64 -34.13
N ASP A 794 -30.28 29.91 -35.20
CA ASP A 794 -31.49 29.09 -35.27
C ASP A 794 -31.33 27.95 -34.25
N PRO A 795 -32.30 27.73 -33.35
CA PRO A 795 -32.18 26.75 -32.29
C PRO A 795 -32.08 25.34 -32.88
N LEU A 796 -31.00 24.64 -32.57
CA LEU A 796 -30.86 23.24 -32.95
C LEU A 796 -31.85 22.39 -32.14
N PRO A 797 -32.65 21.53 -32.80
CA PRO A 797 -33.59 20.69 -32.09
C PRO A 797 -32.85 19.79 -31.10
N HIS A 798 -33.37 19.69 -29.88
CA HIS A 798 -32.83 18.86 -28.79
C HIS A 798 -31.46 19.28 -28.22
N TRP A 799 -30.96 20.48 -28.51
CA TRP A 799 -29.70 21.02 -27.95
C TRP A 799 -29.61 20.85 -26.43
N GLY A 800 -30.57 21.43 -25.69
CA GLY A 800 -30.58 21.41 -24.23
C GLY A 800 -30.72 20.00 -23.63
N SER A 801 -31.50 19.11 -24.27
CA SER A 801 -31.64 17.73 -23.78
C SER A 801 -30.39 16.89 -24.01
N ARG A 802 -29.66 17.11 -25.11
CA ARG A 802 -28.46 16.33 -25.45
C ARG A 802 -27.22 16.79 -24.69
N LEU A 803 -27.09 18.10 -24.41
CA LEU A 803 -25.98 18.65 -23.63
C LEU A 803 -26.20 18.62 -22.11
N HIS A 804 -27.32 18.08 -21.63
CA HIS A 804 -27.57 17.94 -20.19
C HIS A 804 -26.49 17.09 -19.48
N ALA A 805 -26.00 16.04 -20.15
CA ALA A 805 -24.92 15.21 -19.62
C ALA A 805 -23.59 15.98 -19.55
N VAL A 806 -23.29 16.84 -20.53
CA VAL A 806 -22.12 17.75 -20.51
C VAL A 806 -22.22 18.70 -19.32
N ALA A 807 -23.38 19.33 -19.12
CA ALA A 807 -23.62 20.23 -17.99
C ALA A 807 -23.44 19.52 -16.63
N THR A 808 -23.80 18.24 -16.54
CA THR A 808 -23.64 17.45 -15.32
C THR A 808 -22.18 17.15 -15.02
N LEU A 809 -21.37 16.81 -16.04
CA LEU A 809 -19.94 16.51 -15.88
C LEU A 809 -19.08 17.73 -15.53
N LEU A 810 -19.57 18.94 -15.85
CA LEU A 810 -18.93 20.20 -15.49
C LEU A 810 -19.13 20.60 -14.02
N GLN A 811 -20.12 20.02 -13.32
CA GLN A 811 -20.43 20.31 -11.91
C GLN A 811 -19.78 19.29 -10.98
#